data_AF-A0A9P6U6B4-F1
#
_entry.id   AF-A0A9P6U6B4-F1
#
_cell.length_a   1.000
_cell.length_b   1.000
_cell.length_c   1.000
_cell.angle_alpha   90.00
_cell.angle_beta   90.00
_cell.angle_gamma   90.00
#
_symmetry.space_group_name_H-M   'P 1'
#
loop_
_entity.id
_entity.type
_entity.pdbx_description
1 polymer ?
#
loop_
_entity_poly.entity_id
_entity_poly.type
_entity_poly.pdbx_seq_one_letter_code
_entity_poly.pdbx_strand_id
1 'polypeptide(L)'
;GFWGVREVAIKKFNCLAKEATLEPIKQEIDMLKRLSYRHIIQFYGETEIDEELVLVTDLAEGGSLRKAIKSNLIPPKAWSIKFRIAQEIARGLAYIHSEGVLHLDLKSDNVLLTRYLEVKLCDFGMSQVKTSSASRSPAEAKVKGTYRWMAPEILETKKPKYSTKSDVYSLGVVMWELAAHCTVPFEQLHDASMVVLVIKRGEREDLPDDTPSKYRFWVKRCWDHIPANRPEAHEVNLNLEEGIVKHCYHNSHDHTFFRAALSSSLLSVGHHHTAMVVPEIDGSLHRPGTHSSHYVDTRTINSQSTGIVTNVTKSQNQSPTTQALDEAEREFMDLYCRAMRGDHEAQNRVADLLLNGIGVPKSESEAFMWFQRAADGGIAYAQASLALLYVQGRGVEKNNDEALRWVTMAVAQGCPTGQALLGWMHENGLGGVERDDLMAEQLYRKAADQGSSTAQCSLGWMYLHGRGVEQSDNRAVEWFRKAAEQEDPRAESALGMLSFFGDGLRENEEQAAALCRKSGENGDYHGRFYLGLMHELGIGLAQDDEQAKLFFYLAADRGRKPGMSHISWISRSGRRREAKSRAEIAALYIKGANEGIAAAQFGLGVLYDKGRGVERSKAQALAWYTKAAEQGHQFATDRVEFLGSV
;
A
#
# COMPACT_ATOMS: atom_id res chain seq x y z
N GLY A 1 -25.73 -1.02 44.83
CA GLY A 1 -25.60 -0.73 43.39
C GLY A 1 -24.14 -0.80 43.03
N PHE A 2 -23.77 -1.56 42.00
CA PHE A 2 -22.41 -1.57 41.49
C PHE A 2 -22.15 -0.23 40.80
N TRP A 3 -21.39 0.65 41.44
CA TRP A 3 -20.86 1.85 40.80
C TRP A 3 -19.68 1.40 39.91
N GLY A 4 -19.90 1.32 38.60
CA GLY A 4 -18.81 1.12 37.65
C GLY A 4 -18.00 2.40 37.49
N VAL A 5 -16.67 2.30 37.51
CA VAL A 5 -15.78 3.42 37.17
C VAL A 5 -15.75 3.57 35.66
N ARG A 6 -15.93 4.79 35.14
CA ARG A 6 -15.84 5.13 33.72
C ARG A 6 -14.82 6.25 33.52
N GLU A 7 -13.91 6.07 32.56
CA GLU A 7 -13.03 7.14 32.10
C GLU A 7 -13.83 8.12 31.22
N VAL A 8 -13.64 9.42 31.44
CA VAL A 8 -14.38 10.49 30.77
C VAL A 8 -13.41 11.59 30.33
N ALA A 9 -13.81 12.36 29.31
CA ALA A 9 -13.12 13.59 28.95
C ALA A 9 -13.75 14.78 29.69
N ILE A 10 -12.90 15.67 30.18
CA ILE A 10 -13.28 16.91 30.85
C ILE A 10 -12.81 18.09 29.99
N LYS A 11 -13.76 18.87 29.49
CA LYS A 11 -13.49 20.14 28.78
C LYS A 11 -13.74 21.29 29.76
N LYS A 12 -12.66 21.93 30.21
CA LYS A 12 -12.73 23.10 31.09
C LYS A 12 -12.84 24.38 30.28
N PHE A 13 -13.70 25.29 30.71
CA PHE A 13 -13.86 26.61 30.13
C PHE A 13 -13.44 27.67 31.14
N ASN A 14 -12.47 28.49 30.76
CA ASN A 14 -12.08 29.63 31.57
C ASN A 14 -13.15 30.72 31.45
N CYS A 15 -14.01 30.82 32.46
CA CYS A 15 -15.16 31.73 32.47
C CYS A 15 -14.83 33.17 32.88
N LEU A 16 -13.55 33.55 32.99
CA LEU A 16 -13.11 34.92 33.34
C LEU A 16 -13.39 35.98 32.25
N ALA A 17 -14.06 35.62 31.15
CA ALA A 17 -14.26 36.49 29.98
C ALA A 17 -15.74 36.87 29.77
N LYS A 18 -15.95 38.14 29.41
CA LYS A 18 -17.21 38.84 29.03
C LYS A 18 -18.30 37.95 28.42
N GLU A 19 -19.59 38.29 28.62
CA GLU A 19 -20.78 37.55 28.13
C GLU A 19 -20.69 36.98 26.69
N ALA A 20 -20.07 37.70 25.75
CA ALA A 20 -19.89 37.25 24.37
C ALA A 20 -19.06 35.96 24.20
N THR A 21 -18.27 35.59 25.21
CA THR A 21 -17.44 34.36 25.24
C THR A 21 -18.23 33.14 25.73
N LEU A 22 -19.40 33.35 26.37
CA LEU A 22 -20.22 32.28 26.95
C LEU A 22 -21.26 31.73 25.97
N GLU A 23 -21.69 32.52 24.97
CA GLU A 23 -22.71 32.11 23.99
C GLU A 23 -22.35 30.82 23.23
N PRO A 24 -21.15 30.65 22.65
CA PRO A 24 -20.78 29.39 22.00
C PRO A 24 -20.76 28.20 22.96
N ILE A 25 -20.42 28.42 24.23
CA ILE A 25 -20.36 27.37 25.25
C ILE A 25 -21.77 26.91 25.61
N LYS A 26 -22.69 27.85 25.85
CA LYS A 26 -24.12 27.55 26.07
C LYS A 26 -24.74 26.83 24.88
N GLN A 27 -24.42 27.30 23.67
CA GLN A 27 -24.87 26.67 22.44
C GLN A 27 -24.34 25.23 22.33
N GLU A 28 -23.06 24.98 22.64
CA GLU A 28 -22.48 23.63 22.63
C GLU A 28 -23.22 22.71 23.61
N ILE A 29 -23.46 23.18 24.84
CA ILE A 29 -24.21 22.46 25.89
C ILE A 29 -25.64 22.12 25.42
N ASP A 30 -26.37 23.12 24.93
CA ASP A 30 -27.76 22.95 24.50
C ASP A 30 -27.88 21.95 23.35
N MET A 31 -26.93 21.97 22.41
CA MET A 31 -26.87 20.99 21.32
C MET A 31 -26.52 19.60 21.82
N LEU A 32 -25.55 19.46 22.73
CA LEU A 32 -25.17 18.16 23.29
C LEU A 32 -26.26 17.56 24.20
N LYS A 33 -27.09 18.39 24.84
CA LYS A 33 -28.29 17.94 25.55
C LYS A 33 -29.40 17.47 24.60
N ARG A 34 -29.48 18.06 23.41
CA ARG A 34 -30.50 17.74 22.38
C ARG A 34 -30.15 16.50 21.57
N LEU A 35 -28.89 16.32 21.22
CA LEU A 35 -28.43 15.30 20.29
C LEU A 35 -27.97 14.04 21.03
N SER A 36 -28.52 12.89 20.67
CA SER A 36 -28.12 11.59 21.23
C SER A 36 -28.04 10.55 20.14
N TYR A 37 -26.81 10.27 19.68
CA TYR A 37 -26.55 9.32 18.62
C TYR A 37 -25.12 8.80 18.68
N ARG A 38 -24.89 7.57 18.20
CA ARG A 38 -23.59 6.88 18.34
C ARG A 38 -22.41 7.67 17.76
N HIS A 39 -22.64 8.47 16.71
CA HIS A 39 -21.62 9.27 16.04
C HIS A 39 -21.59 10.74 16.48
N ILE A 40 -22.24 11.07 17.60
CA ILE A 40 -22.15 12.36 18.29
C ILE A 40 -21.45 12.10 19.62
N ILE A 41 -20.58 13.01 20.06
CA ILE A 41 -19.91 12.87 21.35
C ILE A 41 -20.95 12.83 22.47
N GLN A 42 -20.93 11.79 23.31
CA GLN A 42 -21.91 11.66 24.38
C GLN A 42 -21.61 12.67 25.47
N PHE A 43 -22.64 13.41 25.87
CA PHE A 43 -22.59 14.31 27.01
C PHE A 43 -23.18 13.64 28.26
N TYR A 44 -22.47 13.73 29.38
CA TYR A 44 -22.89 13.16 30.67
C TYR A 44 -23.42 14.22 31.63
N GLY A 45 -22.88 15.43 31.55
CA GLY A 45 -23.29 16.53 32.41
C GLY A 45 -22.28 17.68 32.39
N GLU A 46 -22.69 18.78 33.01
CA GLU A 46 -21.85 19.92 33.30
C GLU A 46 -21.69 20.05 34.82
N THR A 47 -20.53 20.53 35.24
CA THR A 47 -20.24 20.82 36.64
C THR A 47 -19.30 22.01 36.73
N GLU A 48 -18.95 22.43 37.93
CA GLU A 48 -18.02 23.53 38.18
C GLU A 48 -16.86 22.98 39.00
N ILE A 49 -15.63 23.23 38.54
CA ILE A 49 -14.39 22.83 39.24
C ILE A 49 -13.49 24.05 39.25
N ASP A 50 -13.09 24.52 40.44
CA ASP A 50 -12.22 25.69 40.62
C ASP A 50 -12.74 26.96 39.91
N GLU A 51 -14.06 27.23 40.03
CA GLU A 51 -14.76 28.35 39.35
C GLU A 51 -14.76 28.29 37.81
N GLU A 52 -14.33 27.16 37.22
CA GLU A 52 -14.40 26.91 35.79
C GLU A 52 -15.59 26.00 35.47
N LEU A 53 -16.38 26.38 34.45
CA LEU A 53 -17.41 25.50 33.92
C LEU A 53 -16.73 24.32 33.24
N VAL A 54 -17.16 23.12 33.61
CA VAL A 54 -16.63 21.85 33.12
C VAL A 54 -17.71 21.05 32.42
N LEU A 55 -17.43 20.65 31.19
CA LEU A 55 -18.26 19.68 30.47
C LEU A 55 -17.64 18.29 30.55
N VAL A 56 -18.46 17.31 30.90
CA VAL A 56 -18.09 15.91 31.02
C VAL A 56 -18.68 15.13 29.84
N THR A 57 -17.80 14.56 29.01
CA THR A 57 -18.19 13.82 27.80
C THR A 57 -17.51 12.45 27.73
N ASP A 58 -17.91 11.65 26.73
CA ASP A 58 -17.13 10.49 26.30
C ASP A 58 -15.65 10.85 26.09
N LEU A 59 -14.77 9.94 26.50
CA LEU A 59 -13.36 9.99 26.16
C LEU A 59 -13.15 9.34 24.79
N ALA A 60 -12.60 10.10 23.84
CA ALA A 60 -12.20 9.61 22.53
C ALA A 60 -10.67 9.47 22.49
N GLU A 61 -10.16 8.26 22.77
CA GLU A 61 -8.72 8.03 23.02
C GLU A 61 -7.85 8.25 21.77
N GLY A 62 -8.43 8.09 20.57
CA GLY A 62 -7.77 8.37 19.30
C GLY A 62 -7.56 9.87 19.05
N GLY A 63 -8.18 10.75 19.85
CA GLY A 63 -8.10 12.19 19.71
C GLY A 63 -8.87 12.71 18.49
N SER A 64 -8.52 13.91 18.01
CA SER A 64 -9.11 14.46 16.79
C SER A 64 -8.63 13.71 15.55
N LEU A 65 -9.48 13.66 14.53
CA LEU A 65 -9.16 13.09 13.22
C LEU A 65 -7.91 13.75 12.65
N ARG A 66 -7.75 15.06 12.82
CA ARG A 66 -6.54 15.78 12.43
C ARG A 66 -5.28 15.23 13.09
N LYS A 67 -5.33 14.97 14.40
CA LYS A 67 -4.21 14.38 15.14
C LYS A 67 -3.97 12.94 14.68
N ALA A 68 -5.02 12.17 14.41
CA ALA A 68 -4.92 10.80 13.90
C ALA A 68 -4.26 10.74 12.52
N ILE A 69 -4.58 11.68 11.62
CA ILE A 69 -3.90 11.85 10.32
C ILE A 69 -2.42 12.18 10.55
N LYS A 70 -2.10 13.24 11.33
CA LYS A 70 -0.70 13.66 11.58
C LYS A 70 0.18 12.60 12.25
N SER A 71 -0.39 11.86 13.19
CA SER A 71 0.32 10.79 13.93
C SER A 71 0.37 9.47 13.18
N ASN A 72 -0.16 9.43 11.95
CA ASN A 72 -0.25 8.22 11.13
C ASN A 72 -1.05 7.07 11.78
N LEU A 73 -1.91 7.39 12.75
CA LEU A 73 -2.88 6.45 13.32
C LEU A 73 -3.87 5.97 12.24
N ILE A 74 -4.12 6.80 11.23
CA ILE A 74 -4.79 6.41 9.98
C ILE A 74 -3.72 6.37 8.88
N PRO A 75 -3.29 5.18 8.42
CA PRO A 75 -2.27 5.09 7.39
C PRO A 75 -2.74 5.69 6.04
N PRO A 76 -1.86 6.32 5.25
CA PRO A 76 -2.23 7.00 4.00
C PRO A 76 -2.86 6.08 2.96
N LYS A 77 -2.64 4.77 3.02
CA LYS A 77 -3.20 3.80 2.08
C LYS A 77 -4.39 2.99 2.63
N ALA A 78 -4.78 3.20 3.89
CA ALA A 78 -5.86 2.45 4.54
C ALA A 78 -7.24 2.96 4.12
N TRP A 79 -7.61 2.74 2.86
CA TRP A 79 -8.80 3.30 2.26
C TRP A 79 -10.09 2.80 2.90
N SER A 80 -10.15 1.58 3.44
CA SER A 80 -11.29 1.04 4.19
C SER A 80 -11.57 1.88 5.42
N ILE A 81 -10.52 2.23 6.15
CA ILE A 81 -10.59 3.08 7.34
C ILE A 81 -11.02 4.47 6.91
N LYS A 82 -10.44 5.04 5.84
CA LYS A 82 -10.83 6.36 5.31
C LYS A 82 -12.28 6.40 4.85
N PHE A 83 -12.73 5.39 4.11
CA PHE A 83 -14.10 5.26 3.65
C PHE A 83 -15.07 5.07 4.84
N ARG A 84 -14.74 4.20 5.82
CA ARG A 84 -15.54 4.03 7.04
C ARG A 84 -15.66 5.36 7.79
N ILE A 85 -14.54 6.04 8.05
CA ILE A 85 -14.54 7.32 8.76
C ILE A 85 -15.40 8.34 7.98
N ALA A 86 -15.20 8.49 6.67
CA ALA A 86 -15.99 9.38 5.85
C ALA A 86 -17.49 9.03 5.87
N GLN A 87 -17.83 7.74 5.82
CA GLN A 87 -19.19 7.24 5.92
C GLN A 87 -19.81 7.56 7.29
N GLU A 88 -19.09 7.31 8.39
CA GLU A 88 -19.58 7.56 9.74
C GLU A 88 -19.74 9.06 10.04
N ILE A 89 -18.84 9.92 9.51
CA ILE A 89 -19.03 11.39 9.54
C ILE A 89 -20.30 11.75 8.77
N ALA A 90 -20.49 11.25 7.56
CA ALA A 90 -21.68 11.51 6.75
C ALA A 90 -22.96 11.02 7.45
N ARG A 91 -22.89 9.90 8.17
CA ARG A 91 -23.99 9.32 8.95
C ARG A 91 -24.34 10.18 10.17
N GLY A 92 -23.35 10.65 10.93
CA GLY A 92 -23.55 11.60 12.02
C GLY A 92 -24.13 12.93 11.52
N LEU A 93 -23.64 13.41 10.37
CA LEU A 93 -24.13 14.62 9.74
C LEU A 93 -25.59 14.48 9.25
N ALA A 94 -25.93 13.35 8.65
CA ALA A 94 -27.30 13.04 8.25
C ALA A 94 -28.27 13.01 9.44
N TYR A 95 -27.84 12.47 10.58
CA TYR A 95 -28.62 12.49 11.82
C TYR A 95 -28.89 13.92 12.27
N ILE A 96 -27.87 14.76 12.45
CA ILE A 96 -28.11 16.14 12.93
C ILE A 96 -28.93 16.97 11.93
N HIS A 97 -28.77 16.73 10.63
CA HIS A 97 -29.58 17.35 9.58
C HIS A 97 -31.06 16.94 9.68
N SER A 98 -31.35 15.66 10.01
CA SER A 98 -32.71 15.19 10.26
C SER A 98 -33.33 15.80 11.52
N GLU A 99 -32.52 16.16 12.52
CA GLU A 99 -32.93 16.89 13.73
C GLU A 99 -33.10 18.41 13.48
N GLY A 100 -32.93 18.86 12.23
CA GLY A 100 -33.01 20.25 11.84
C GLY A 100 -31.81 21.09 12.28
N VAL A 101 -30.68 20.47 12.61
CA VAL A 101 -29.46 21.14 13.10
C VAL A 101 -28.43 21.27 11.97
N LEU A 102 -27.76 22.42 11.90
CA LEU A 102 -26.60 22.66 11.05
C LEU A 102 -25.32 22.73 11.91
N HIS A 103 -24.24 22.08 11.48
CA HIS A 103 -22.99 22.02 12.24
C HIS A 103 -22.21 23.34 12.18
N LEU A 104 -22.02 23.89 10.96
CA LEU A 104 -21.38 25.16 10.63
C LEU A 104 -19.85 25.27 10.87
N ASP A 105 -19.24 24.38 11.65
CA ASP A 105 -17.78 24.31 11.81
C ASP A 105 -17.22 22.88 11.70
N LEU A 106 -17.66 22.12 10.69
CA LEU A 106 -17.15 20.76 10.45
C LEU A 106 -15.74 20.84 9.86
N LYS A 107 -14.77 20.24 10.56
CA LYS A 107 -13.35 20.16 10.18
C LYS A 107 -12.71 18.96 10.87
N SER A 108 -11.54 18.53 10.42
CA SER A 108 -10.84 17.38 11.00
C SER A 108 -10.49 17.53 12.50
N ASP A 109 -10.42 18.75 13.04
CA ASP A 109 -10.26 19.00 14.48
C ASP A 109 -11.54 18.70 15.29
N ASN A 110 -12.72 18.84 14.68
CA ASN A 110 -14.03 18.71 15.32
C ASN A 110 -14.68 17.34 15.06
N VAL A 111 -13.85 16.38 14.64
CA VAL A 111 -14.20 14.96 14.50
C VAL A 111 -13.28 14.19 15.44
N LEU A 112 -13.82 13.54 16.45
CA LEU A 112 -13.07 12.72 17.40
C LEU A 112 -13.14 11.24 17.02
N LEU A 113 -12.12 10.49 17.41
CA LEU A 113 -11.99 9.06 17.17
C LEU A 113 -11.82 8.29 18.49
N THR A 114 -12.58 7.22 18.67
CA THR A 114 -12.36 6.27 19.77
C THR A 114 -11.08 5.45 19.54
N ARG A 115 -10.65 4.64 20.52
CA ARG A 115 -9.55 3.67 20.33
C ARG A 115 -9.75 2.70 19.14
N TYR A 116 -10.99 2.51 18.69
CA TYR A 116 -11.33 1.66 17.53
C TYR A 116 -11.56 2.45 16.24
N LEU A 117 -11.22 3.74 16.23
CA LEU A 117 -11.42 4.68 15.12
C LEU A 117 -12.90 4.87 14.74
N GLU A 118 -13.81 4.74 15.71
CA GLU A 118 -15.21 5.12 15.51
C GLU A 118 -15.35 6.63 15.63
N VAL A 119 -16.17 7.22 14.76
CA VAL A 119 -16.34 8.67 14.66
C VAL A 119 -17.30 9.19 15.72
N LYS A 120 -16.92 10.32 16.34
CA LYS A 120 -17.73 11.15 17.24
C LYS A 120 -17.62 12.61 16.81
N LEU A 121 -18.68 13.19 16.23
CA LEU A 121 -18.74 14.62 15.95
C LEU A 121 -18.83 15.40 17.25
N CYS A 122 -18.09 16.51 17.34
CA CYS A 122 -18.01 17.36 18.52
C CYS A 122 -17.96 18.85 18.15
N ASP A 123 -17.91 19.72 19.16
CA ASP A 123 -17.79 21.17 19.01
C ASP A 123 -18.98 21.82 18.28
N PHE A 124 -20.14 21.72 18.92
CA PHE A 124 -21.41 22.29 18.44
C PHE A 124 -21.60 23.76 18.80
N GLY A 125 -20.55 24.45 19.26
CA GLY A 125 -20.67 25.85 19.72
C GLY A 125 -21.06 26.85 18.64
N MET A 126 -20.86 26.49 17.37
CA MET A 126 -21.28 27.30 16.21
C MET A 126 -22.61 26.86 15.60
N SER A 127 -23.16 25.72 16.03
CA SER A 127 -24.31 25.08 15.39
C SER A 127 -25.60 25.88 15.52
N GLN A 128 -26.54 25.64 14.61
CA GLN A 128 -27.83 26.33 14.57
C GLN A 128 -28.98 25.36 14.31
N VAL A 129 -30.10 25.58 15.00
CA VAL A 129 -31.36 24.88 14.72
C VAL A 129 -32.13 25.67 13.66
N LYS A 130 -32.60 25.00 12.61
CA LYS A 130 -33.54 25.55 11.64
C LYS A 130 -34.89 25.78 12.32
N THR A 131 -35.10 26.95 12.93
CA THR A 131 -36.42 27.33 13.43
C THR A 131 -37.28 27.88 12.30
N SER A 132 -38.55 27.46 12.27
CA SER A 132 -39.58 27.87 11.30
C SER A 132 -40.19 29.24 11.58
N SER A 133 -39.60 30.05 12.46
CA SER A 133 -40.10 31.37 12.82
C SER A 133 -38.99 32.42 12.73
N ALA A 134 -39.16 33.33 11.78
CA ALA A 134 -38.47 34.61 11.76
C ALA A 134 -38.70 35.35 13.10
N SER A 135 -37.64 35.56 13.87
CA SER A 135 -37.46 36.78 14.67
C SER A 135 -36.12 36.76 15.40
N ARG A 136 -35.14 37.34 14.72
CA ARG A 136 -34.18 38.33 15.25
C ARG A 136 -33.21 38.56 14.10
N SER A 137 -33.29 39.72 13.48
CA SER A 137 -32.15 40.30 12.81
C SER A 137 -31.31 41.01 13.86
N PRO A 138 -30.07 40.59 14.15
CA PRO A 138 -29.10 41.45 14.78
C PRO A 138 -28.08 41.93 13.75
N ALA A 139 -27.53 43.11 14.01
CA ALA A 139 -26.45 43.76 13.28
C ALA A 139 -25.36 42.78 12.80
N GLU A 140 -24.90 42.97 11.56
CA GLU A 140 -23.70 42.35 10.95
C GLU A 140 -23.26 41.03 11.59
N ALA A 141 -24.06 39.97 11.40
CA ALA A 141 -23.74 38.64 11.91
C ALA A 141 -22.37 38.20 11.38
N LYS A 142 -21.37 38.18 12.27
CA LYS A 142 -20.01 37.70 11.99
C LYS A 142 -20.11 36.30 11.36
N VAL A 143 -19.43 36.10 10.23
CA VAL A 143 -19.38 34.81 9.54
C VAL A 143 -18.90 33.73 10.53
N LYS A 144 -19.66 32.64 10.63
CA LYS A 144 -19.39 31.51 11.54
C LYS A 144 -18.69 30.39 10.79
N GLY A 145 -17.73 29.74 11.46
CA GLY A 145 -16.97 28.60 10.97
C GLY A 145 -15.50 28.92 10.66
N THR A 146 -14.79 27.94 10.11
CA THR A 146 -13.36 28.05 9.74
C THR A 146 -13.19 28.19 8.23
N TYR A 147 -12.65 29.32 7.76
CA TYR A 147 -12.71 29.75 6.34
C TYR A 147 -12.19 28.75 5.30
N ARG A 148 -11.22 27.88 5.64
CA ARG A 148 -10.67 26.85 4.73
C ARG A 148 -11.66 25.71 4.44
N TRP A 149 -12.62 25.48 5.33
CA TRP A 149 -13.68 24.47 5.19
C TRP A 149 -15.03 25.07 4.78
N MET A 150 -15.14 26.39 4.68
CA MET A 150 -16.39 27.07 4.32
C MET A 150 -16.74 26.92 2.84
N ALA A 151 -18.04 26.80 2.57
CA ALA A 151 -18.58 26.79 1.23
C ALA A 151 -18.54 28.20 0.57
N PRO A 152 -18.43 28.30 -0.77
CA PRO A 152 -18.31 29.57 -1.49
C PRO A 152 -19.45 30.54 -1.19
N GLU A 153 -20.69 30.06 -1.13
CA GLU A 153 -21.89 30.88 -0.89
C GLU A 153 -21.92 31.54 0.50
N ILE A 154 -21.19 30.97 1.46
CA ILE A 154 -21.00 31.52 2.80
C ILE A 154 -20.01 32.69 2.76
N LEU A 155 -18.99 32.58 1.90
CA LEU A 155 -17.93 33.58 1.76
C LEU A 155 -18.32 34.75 0.86
N GLU A 156 -19.22 34.54 -0.11
CA GLU A 156 -19.61 35.51 -1.14
C GLU A 156 -20.49 36.66 -0.64
N THR A 157 -21.26 36.43 0.42
CA THR A 157 -22.37 37.31 0.78
C THR A 157 -22.14 38.05 2.10
N LYS A 158 -22.60 39.30 2.19
CA LYS A 158 -22.69 40.03 3.48
C LYS A 158 -23.67 39.37 4.46
N LYS A 159 -24.51 38.45 3.97
CA LYS A 159 -25.50 37.67 4.72
C LYS A 159 -25.35 36.19 4.37
N PRO A 160 -24.44 35.46 5.04
CA PRO A 160 -24.14 34.06 4.71
C PRO A 160 -25.40 33.18 4.74
N LYS A 161 -25.56 32.35 3.71
CA LYS A 161 -26.70 31.44 3.54
C LYS A 161 -26.35 30.03 4.00
N TYR A 162 -26.41 29.79 5.30
CA TYR A 162 -26.15 28.46 5.86
C TYR A 162 -27.25 27.46 5.48
N SER A 163 -26.84 26.25 5.14
CA SER A 163 -27.75 25.16 4.77
C SER A 163 -27.11 23.80 5.06
N THR A 164 -27.88 22.72 4.89
CA THR A 164 -27.29 21.36 4.96
C THR A 164 -26.21 21.18 3.88
N LYS A 165 -26.37 21.86 2.74
CA LYS A 165 -25.40 21.85 1.63
C LYS A 165 -24.08 22.55 1.97
N SER A 166 -24.06 23.50 2.90
CA SER A 166 -22.81 24.11 3.35
C SER A 166 -22.04 23.17 4.29
N ASP A 167 -22.72 22.38 5.12
CA ASP A 167 -22.04 21.36 5.93
C ASP A 167 -21.51 20.21 5.06
N VAL A 168 -22.27 19.77 4.04
CA VAL A 168 -21.82 18.75 3.07
C VAL A 168 -20.59 19.22 2.30
N TYR A 169 -20.47 20.51 2.03
CA TYR A 169 -19.25 21.08 1.47
C TYR A 169 -18.04 20.86 2.39
N SER A 170 -18.19 21.19 3.68
CA SER A 170 -17.14 20.98 4.68
C SER A 170 -16.80 19.49 4.85
N LEU A 171 -17.79 18.58 4.74
CA LEU A 171 -17.56 17.14 4.68
C LEU A 171 -16.65 16.77 3.50
N GLY A 172 -16.88 17.34 2.31
CA GLY A 172 -16.01 17.14 1.15
C GLY A 172 -14.55 17.54 1.40
N VAL A 173 -14.34 18.66 2.10
CA VAL A 173 -12.99 19.11 2.50
C VAL A 173 -12.35 18.14 3.51
N VAL A 174 -13.10 17.67 4.52
CA VAL A 174 -12.59 16.65 5.47
C VAL A 174 -12.27 15.33 4.77
N MET A 175 -13.08 14.93 3.80
CA MET A 175 -12.81 13.75 2.99
C MET A 175 -11.55 13.92 2.14
N TRP A 176 -11.27 15.13 1.64
CA TRP A 176 -10.01 15.44 0.97
C TRP A 176 -8.81 15.39 1.94
N GLU A 177 -8.93 15.89 3.17
CA GLU A 177 -7.87 15.78 4.19
C GLU A 177 -7.47 14.31 4.43
N LEU A 178 -8.48 13.43 4.56
CA LEU A 178 -8.30 11.98 4.64
C LEU A 178 -7.58 11.41 3.40
N ALA A 179 -7.99 11.82 2.21
CA ALA A 179 -7.41 11.33 0.95
C ALA A 179 -5.95 11.77 0.78
N ALA A 180 -5.70 13.07 0.90
CA ALA A 180 -4.40 13.71 0.71
C ALA A 180 -3.40 13.43 1.84
N HIS A 181 -3.85 12.85 2.96
CA HIS A 181 -3.07 12.71 4.19
C HIS A 181 -2.45 14.06 4.62
N CYS A 182 -3.23 15.12 4.42
CA CYS A 182 -2.88 16.50 4.68
C CYS A 182 -3.92 17.12 5.61
N THR A 183 -3.48 18.03 6.48
CA THR A 183 -4.33 18.55 7.57
C THR A 183 -4.55 20.05 7.54
N VAL A 184 -4.16 20.69 6.43
CA VAL A 184 -4.38 22.12 6.19
C VAL A 184 -4.76 22.27 4.71
N PRO A 185 -6.06 22.43 4.38
CA PRO A 185 -6.46 22.77 3.02
C PRO A 185 -5.79 24.07 2.58
N PHE A 186 -5.26 24.12 1.36
CA PHE A 186 -4.45 25.21 0.82
C PHE A 186 -3.25 25.59 1.70
N GLU A 187 -2.51 24.61 2.24
CA GLU A 187 -1.34 24.84 3.10
C GLU A 187 -0.30 25.78 2.46
N GLN A 188 -0.12 25.68 1.14
CA GLN A 188 0.78 26.53 0.35
C GLN A 188 0.33 28.01 0.26
N LEU A 189 -0.91 28.32 0.63
CA LEU A 189 -1.47 29.68 0.64
C LEU A 189 -1.54 30.20 2.08
N HIS A 190 -0.59 31.07 2.44
CA HIS A 190 -0.49 31.64 3.79
C HIS A 190 -1.44 32.83 4.03
N ASP A 191 -1.88 33.54 2.97
CA ASP A 191 -2.84 34.65 3.08
C ASP A 191 -4.29 34.14 3.05
N ALA A 192 -5.03 34.40 4.13
CA ALA A 192 -6.44 34.02 4.25
C ALA A 192 -7.33 34.61 3.15
N SER A 193 -7.02 35.82 2.67
CA SER A 193 -7.77 36.50 1.60
C SER A 193 -7.63 35.77 0.27
N MET A 194 -6.43 35.23 -0.01
CA MET A 194 -6.14 34.45 -1.22
C MET A 194 -6.84 33.11 -1.19
N VAL A 195 -6.85 32.44 -0.03
CA VAL A 195 -7.61 31.19 0.14
C VAL A 195 -9.09 31.46 -0.10
N VAL A 196 -9.67 32.49 0.52
CA VAL A 196 -11.09 32.86 0.31
C VAL A 196 -11.37 33.15 -1.16
N LEU A 197 -10.48 33.84 -1.87
CA LEU A 197 -10.65 34.16 -3.30
C LEU A 197 -10.68 32.90 -4.18
N VAL A 198 -9.76 31.96 -3.97
CA VAL A 198 -9.68 30.69 -4.70
C VAL A 198 -10.95 29.87 -4.46
N ILE A 199 -11.41 29.80 -3.20
CA ILE A 199 -12.66 29.09 -2.86
C ILE A 199 -13.87 29.72 -3.58
N LYS A 200 -13.96 31.06 -3.61
CA LYS A 200 -15.03 31.79 -4.32
C LYS A 200 -15.03 31.55 -5.83
N ARG A 201 -13.89 31.22 -6.43
CA ARG A 201 -13.80 30.89 -7.86
C ARG A 201 -14.18 29.45 -8.18
N GLY A 202 -14.52 28.65 -7.16
CA GLY A 202 -14.85 27.24 -7.33
C GLY A 202 -13.62 26.33 -7.45
N GLU A 203 -12.42 26.86 -7.19
CA GLU A 203 -11.17 26.11 -7.27
C GLU A 203 -10.95 25.28 -6.00
N ARG A 204 -10.42 24.07 -6.18
CA ARG A 204 -10.06 23.14 -5.11
C ARG A 204 -8.80 22.36 -5.47
N GLU A 205 -8.15 21.83 -4.44
CA GLU A 205 -6.96 21.01 -4.56
C GLU A 205 -7.25 19.70 -5.31
N ASP A 206 -6.22 19.22 -6.01
CA ASP A 206 -6.27 17.89 -6.61
C ASP A 206 -6.27 16.80 -5.53
N LEU A 207 -6.96 15.71 -5.85
CA LEU A 207 -6.94 14.49 -5.06
C LEU A 207 -5.79 13.61 -5.54
N PRO A 208 -4.99 13.01 -4.63
CA PRO A 208 -3.90 12.09 -4.98
C PRO A 208 -4.31 11.05 -6.02
N ASP A 209 -3.42 10.68 -6.93
CA ASP A 209 -3.74 9.78 -8.04
C ASP A 209 -4.28 8.41 -7.58
N ASP A 210 -3.81 7.94 -6.43
CA ASP A 210 -4.26 6.69 -5.80
C ASP A 210 -5.63 6.80 -5.09
N THR A 211 -6.29 7.96 -5.14
CA THR A 211 -7.65 8.14 -4.61
C THR A 211 -8.65 7.29 -5.41
N PRO A 212 -9.36 6.35 -4.77
CA PRO A 212 -10.32 5.47 -5.43
C PRO A 212 -11.40 6.27 -6.15
N SER A 213 -11.72 5.88 -7.39
CA SER A 213 -12.62 6.67 -8.27
C SER A 213 -13.97 6.99 -7.63
N LYS A 214 -14.55 6.04 -6.87
CA LYS A 214 -15.81 6.26 -6.15
C LYS A 214 -15.64 7.28 -5.01
N TYR A 215 -14.54 7.22 -4.25
CA TYR A 215 -14.24 8.22 -3.21
C TYR A 215 -14.01 9.60 -3.84
N ARG A 216 -13.19 9.66 -4.90
CA ARG A 216 -12.93 10.87 -5.69
C ARG A 216 -14.22 11.51 -6.19
N PHE A 217 -15.12 10.71 -6.73
CA PHE A 217 -16.44 11.16 -7.19
C PHE A 217 -17.22 11.83 -6.06
N TRP A 218 -17.29 11.21 -4.89
CA TRP A 218 -18.06 11.76 -3.76
C TRP A 218 -17.42 13.00 -3.14
N VAL A 219 -16.08 13.06 -3.02
CA VAL A 219 -15.39 14.30 -2.64
C VAL A 219 -15.78 15.42 -3.59
N LYS A 220 -15.66 15.18 -4.91
CA LYS A 220 -15.98 16.17 -5.94
C LYS A 220 -17.43 16.64 -5.94
N ARG A 221 -18.38 15.74 -5.67
CA ARG A 221 -19.79 16.13 -5.52
C ARG A 221 -20.06 16.90 -4.24
N CYS A 222 -19.44 16.52 -3.12
CA CYS A 222 -19.66 17.18 -1.83
C CYS A 222 -19.22 18.65 -1.86
N TRP A 223 -18.07 18.93 -2.47
CA TRP A 223 -17.53 20.30 -2.56
C TRP A 223 -17.83 21.01 -3.89
N ASP A 224 -18.89 20.62 -4.60
CA ASP A 224 -19.32 21.28 -5.84
C ASP A 224 -19.56 22.78 -5.58
N HIS A 225 -19.14 23.64 -6.51
CA HIS A 225 -19.29 25.09 -6.35
C HIS A 225 -20.77 25.49 -6.20
N ILE A 226 -21.68 24.80 -6.91
CA ILE A 226 -23.12 25.07 -6.89
C ILE A 226 -23.79 24.24 -5.77
N PRO A 227 -24.40 24.86 -4.75
CA PRO A 227 -24.99 24.13 -3.61
C PRO A 227 -26.04 23.09 -3.99
N ALA A 228 -26.82 23.35 -5.05
CA ALA A 228 -27.86 22.44 -5.53
C ALA A 228 -27.31 21.12 -6.12
N ASN A 229 -26.06 21.10 -6.59
CA ASN A 229 -25.41 19.91 -7.14
C ASN A 229 -24.83 18.98 -6.05
N ARG A 230 -24.69 19.51 -4.83
CA ARG A 230 -24.15 18.75 -3.71
C ARG A 230 -25.19 17.75 -3.22
N PRO A 231 -24.80 16.53 -2.84
CA PRO A 231 -25.72 15.53 -2.31
C PRO A 231 -26.25 15.93 -0.93
N GLU A 232 -27.24 15.20 -0.42
CA GLU A 232 -27.53 15.19 1.02
C GLU A 232 -26.55 14.27 1.76
N ALA A 233 -26.29 14.55 3.04
CA ALA A 233 -25.37 13.74 3.85
C ALA A 233 -25.76 12.24 3.91
N HIS A 234 -27.06 11.95 3.92
CA HIS A 234 -27.57 10.57 3.87
C HIS A 234 -27.20 9.84 2.57
N GLU A 235 -27.23 10.54 1.42
CA GLU A 235 -26.84 9.96 0.13
C GLU A 235 -25.35 9.64 0.10
N VAL A 236 -24.53 10.53 0.68
CA VAL A 236 -23.08 10.29 0.83
C VAL A 236 -22.83 9.06 1.70
N ASN A 237 -23.49 8.93 2.85
CA ASN A 237 -23.39 7.75 3.72
C ASN A 237 -23.73 6.45 2.99
N LEU A 238 -24.89 6.38 2.31
CA LEU A 238 -25.30 5.16 1.60
C LEU A 238 -24.34 4.76 0.47
N ASN A 239 -23.84 5.75 -0.28
CA ASN A 239 -23.00 5.48 -1.44
C ASN A 239 -21.52 5.28 -1.09
N LEU A 240 -21.07 5.82 0.04
CA LEU A 240 -19.79 5.45 0.62
C LEU A 240 -19.87 4.06 1.25
N GLU A 241 -21.02 3.60 1.77
CA GLU A 241 -21.21 2.21 2.20
C GLU A 241 -21.03 1.23 1.05
N GLU A 242 -21.76 1.46 -0.05
CA GLU A 242 -21.59 0.71 -1.29
C GLU A 242 -20.15 0.83 -1.81
N GLY A 243 -19.55 2.02 -1.64
CA GLY A 243 -18.16 2.31 -1.95
C GLY A 243 -17.19 1.49 -1.11
N ILE A 244 -17.39 1.35 0.21
CA ILE A 244 -16.59 0.49 1.11
C ILE A 244 -16.72 -0.93 0.63
N VAL A 245 -17.94 -1.41 0.43
CA VAL A 245 -18.22 -2.76 0.00
C VAL A 245 -17.49 -3.03 -1.32
N LYS A 246 -17.73 -2.23 -2.36
CA LYS A 246 -17.07 -2.38 -3.66
C LYS A 246 -15.57 -2.14 -3.61
N HIS A 247 -15.09 -1.16 -2.84
CA HIS A 247 -13.67 -0.86 -2.71
C HIS A 247 -12.95 -1.98 -1.98
N CYS A 248 -13.51 -2.53 -0.92
CA CYS A 248 -12.95 -3.71 -0.25
C CYS A 248 -13.05 -4.97 -1.13
N TYR A 249 -14.06 -5.07 -2.00
CA TYR A 249 -14.18 -6.15 -3.00
C TYR A 249 -13.24 -6.00 -4.22
N HIS A 250 -12.94 -4.77 -4.68
CA HIS A 250 -12.10 -4.51 -5.87
C HIS A 250 -10.64 -4.22 -5.50
N ASN A 251 -10.42 -3.66 -4.32
CA ASN A 251 -9.13 -3.58 -3.65
C ASN A 251 -9.23 -4.52 -2.45
N SER A 252 -8.79 -5.76 -2.68
CA SER A 252 -8.63 -6.85 -1.69
C SER A 252 -7.64 -6.52 -0.56
N HIS A 253 -7.39 -5.23 -0.31
CA HIS A 253 -6.31 -4.64 0.45
C HIS A 253 -6.77 -3.99 1.78
N ASP A 254 -8.01 -4.21 2.20
CA ASP A 254 -8.65 -3.29 3.14
C ASP A 254 -9.55 -3.97 4.19
N HIS A 255 -9.37 -5.28 4.39
CA HIS A 255 -10.16 -6.08 5.31
C HIS A 255 -9.44 -6.38 6.63
N THR A 256 -9.39 -5.40 7.51
CA THR A 256 -9.13 -5.61 8.95
C THR A 256 -10.19 -4.90 9.78
N PHE A 257 -11.43 -5.44 9.83
CA PHE A 257 -12.30 -5.43 11.05
C PHE A 257 -13.75 -5.94 10.85
N PHE A 258 -14.31 -5.96 9.63
CA PHE A 258 -15.76 -5.75 9.48
C PHE A 258 -16.72 -6.95 9.62
N ARG A 259 -16.27 -8.15 10.00
CA ARG A 259 -17.18 -9.32 10.09
C ARG A 259 -17.59 -9.79 11.49
N ALA A 260 -17.34 -8.99 12.53
CA ALA A 260 -17.91 -9.24 13.87
C ALA A 260 -19.04 -8.27 14.28
N ALA A 261 -19.26 -7.16 13.56
CA ALA A 261 -20.19 -6.10 14.00
C ALA A 261 -21.52 -6.03 13.22
N LEU A 262 -21.64 -6.72 12.08
CA LEU A 262 -22.83 -6.65 11.22
C LEU A 262 -23.81 -7.82 11.37
N SER A 263 -23.65 -8.69 12.39
CA SER A 263 -24.67 -9.69 12.75
C SER A 263 -25.29 -9.51 14.14
N SER A 264 -25.06 -8.38 14.84
CA SER A 264 -25.64 -8.17 16.18
C SER A 264 -26.42 -6.88 16.39
N SER A 265 -26.78 -6.12 15.35
CA SER A 265 -27.60 -4.90 15.50
C SER A 265 -28.82 -4.80 14.59
N LEU A 266 -29.28 -5.93 14.03
CA LEU A 266 -30.61 -6.05 13.43
C LEU A 266 -31.39 -7.15 14.16
N LEU A 267 -31.69 -6.90 15.44
CA LEU A 267 -32.77 -7.57 16.19
C LEU A 267 -32.97 -6.81 17.52
N SER A 268 -33.67 -5.67 17.46
CA SER A 268 -34.31 -5.04 18.62
C SER A 268 -35.04 -3.76 18.20
N VAL A 269 -36.16 -3.88 17.49
CA VAL A 269 -37.38 -3.08 17.74
C VAL A 269 -38.55 -3.97 17.32
N GLY A 270 -39.22 -4.58 18.29
CA GLY A 270 -40.49 -5.28 18.05
C GLY A 270 -41.63 -4.28 17.86
N HIS A 271 -42.68 -4.68 17.14
CA HIS A 271 -44.07 -4.36 17.45
C HIS A 271 -44.97 -5.55 17.04
N HIS A 272 -45.75 -5.98 18.04
CA HIS A 272 -46.92 -6.86 18.12
C HIS A 272 -47.61 -7.36 16.82
N HIS A 273 -47.91 -8.67 16.76
CA HIS A 273 -49.26 -9.23 17.06
C HIS A 273 -49.31 -10.77 16.86
N THR A 274 -49.78 -11.48 17.90
CA THR A 274 -50.61 -12.73 17.93
C THR A 274 -50.24 -13.96 17.07
N ALA A 275 -50.41 -15.24 17.43
CA ALA A 275 -50.62 -16.06 18.63
C ALA A 275 -50.84 -17.50 18.08
N MET A 276 -50.23 -18.53 18.69
CA MET A 276 -50.60 -19.98 18.64
C MET A 276 -50.55 -20.69 17.25
N VAL A 277 -50.12 -21.95 17.02
CA VAL A 277 -50.30 -23.27 17.68
C VAL A 277 -49.19 -24.24 17.16
N VAL A 278 -48.70 -25.17 18.00
CA VAL A 278 -47.89 -26.40 17.70
C VAL A 278 -48.89 -27.59 17.61
N PRO A 279 -48.69 -28.79 16.98
CA PRO A 279 -47.43 -29.52 16.73
C PRO A 279 -47.33 -30.46 15.48
N GLU A 280 -46.16 -31.11 15.36
CA GLU A 280 -45.75 -32.42 14.76
C GLU A 280 -46.76 -33.27 13.96
N ILE A 281 -46.32 -34.03 12.92
CA ILE A 281 -46.40 -35.52 12.78
C ILE A 281 -45.47 -36.02 11.61
N ASP A 282 -44.86 -37.16 11.91
CA ASP A 282 -44.13 -38.24 11.19
C ASP A 282 -44.73 -38.80 9.86
N GLY A 283 -43.93 -39.62 9.14
CA GLY A 283 -44.46 -40.80 8.44
C GLY A 283 -44.43 -40.88 6.91
N SER A 284 -43.42 -41.57 6.38
CA SER A 284 -43.37 -42.49 5.22
C SER A 284 -44.60 -42.67 4.28
N LEU A 285 -44.35 -42.86 2.96
CA LEU A 285 -44.61 -44.10 2.19
C LEU A 285 -44.57 -43.91 0.65
N HIS A 286 -43.79 -44.79 0.00
CA HIS A 286 -44.07 -45.55 -1.23
C HIS A 286 -43.99 -44.93 -2.66
N ARG A 287 -43.05 -45.52 -3.41
CA ARG A 287 -42.93 -45.84 -4.86
C ARG A 287 -44.23 -46.46 -5.47
N PRO A 288 -44.39 -46.70 -6.82
CA PRO A 288 -43.38 -47.21 -7.77
C PRO A 288 -43.47 -46.78 -9.26
N GLY A 289 -42.38 -46.96 -10.01
CA GLY A 289 -42.32 -47.92 -11.16
C GLY A 289 -41.88 -47.16 -12.41
N THR A 290 -41.14 -47.66 -13.41
CA THR A 290 -40.73 -49.00 -13.84
C THR A 290 -39.80 -48.85 -15.05
N HIS A 291 -38.79 -49.74 -15.19
CA HIS A 291 -38.17 -50.30 -16.43
C HIS A 291 -37.52 -49.34 -17.47
N SER A 292 -36.41 -49.62 -18.15
CA SER A 292 -35.55 -50.82 -18.31
C SER A 292 -34.25 -50.47 -19.05
N SER A 293 -33.16 -51.15 -18.66
CA SER A 293 -32.05 -51.73 -19.46
C SER A 293 -31.41 -50.98 -20.65
N HIS A 294 -30.07 -50.81 -20.61
CA HIS A 294 -29.13 -51.76 -21.21
C HIS A 294 -27.65 -51.49 -20.80
N TYR A 295 -26.97 -52.56 -20.39
CA TYR A 295 -25.52 -52.84 -20.35
C TYR A 295 -24.88 -52.62 -21.76
N VAL A 296 -23.60 -52.29 -22.00
CA VAL A 296 -22.33 -52.96 -21.62
C VAL A 296 -21.13 -51.99 -21.82
N ASP A 297 -20.26 -51.98 -20.81
CA ASP A 297 -18.78 -51.95 -20.73
C ASP A 297 -17.88 -51.80 -21.99
N THR A 298 -16.92 -50.85 -21.98
CA THR A 298 -15.44 -51.07 -21.92
C THR A 298 -14.57 -49.92 -22.50
N ARG A 299 -13.67 -49.44 -21.63
CA ARG A 299 -12.24 -49.04 -21.80
C ARG A 299 -11.70 -48.17 -22.97
N THR A 300 -10.95 -47.17 -22.51
CA THR A 300 -9.63 -46.64 -22.96
C THR A 300 -9.46 -45.56 -24.04
N ILE A 301 -8.83 -44.45 -23.58
CA ILE A 301 -7.72 -43.65 -24.16
C ILE A 301 -8.03 -42.45 -25.09
N ASN A 302 -7.48 -41.32 -24.63
CA ASN A 302 -6.94 -40.14 -25.33
C ASN A 302 -7.81 -38.96 -25.80
N SER A 303 -7.30 -37.81 -25.37
CA SER A 303 -6.99 -36.59 -26.14
C SER A 303 -8.13 -35.74 -26.70
N GLN A 304 -8.09 -34.49 -26.22
CA GLN A 304 -8.24 -33.24 -26.96
C GLN A 304 -9.59 -32.91 -27.63
N SER A 305 -10.04 -31.73 -27.20
CA SER A 305 -10.66 -30.67 -27.98
C SER A 305 -12.10 -30.85 -28.50
N THR A 306 -12.93 -29.94 -27.99
CA THR A 306 -13.99 -29.19 -28.68
C THR A 306 -15.22 -29.95 -29.17
N GLY A 307 -16.36 -29.69 -28.53
CA GLY A 307 -17.68 -29.86 -29.16
C GLY A 307 -18.83 -30.19 -28.20
N ILE A 308 -19.36 -29.21 -27.47
CA ILE A 308 -20.72 -29.25 -26.89
C ILE A 308 -21.34 -27.88 -27.22
N VAL A 309 -22.05 -27.74 -28.35
CA VAL A 309 -23.51 -27.89 -28.48
C VAL A 309 -24.25 -27.19 -27.33
N THR A 310 -24.52 -25.90 -27.55
CA THR A 310 -25.41 -25.08 -26.72
C THR A 310 -26.84 -25.58 -26.82
N ASN A 311 -27.34 -26.21 -25.75
CA ASN A 311 -28.78 -26.23 -25.47
C ASN A 311 -29.11 -25.06 -24.55
N VAL A 312 -29.89 -24.13 -25.09
CA VAL A 312 -30.39 -22.94 -24.41
C VAL A 312 -31.46 -23.35 -23.40
N THR A 313 -31.12 -23.30 -22.11
CA THR A 313 -32.10 -23.12 -21.03
C THR A 313 -31.77 -21.83 -20.31
N LYS A 314 -32.72 -20.88 -20.34
CA LYS A 314 -32.67 -19.62 -19.60
C LYS A 314 -32.53 -19.91 -18.11
N SER A 315 -31.33 -19.71 -17.57
CA SER A 315 -31.05 -19.52 -16.16
C SER A 315 -29.85 -18.57 -16.05
N GLN A 316 -29.82 -17.81 -14.98
CA GLN A 316 -29.16 -16.51 -14.83
C GLN A 316 -27.64 -16.55 -15.11
N ASN A 317 -27.18 -15.61 -15.95
CA ASN A 317 -25.76 -15.36 -16.22
C ASN A 317 -25.06 -14.82 -14.95
N GLN A 318 -24.34 -15.67 -14.23
CA GLN A 318 -23.11 -15.26 -13.53
C GLN A 318 -21.93 -15.79 -14.36
N SER A 319 -20.93 -14.94 -14.59
CA SER A 319 -19.75 -15.33 -15.39
C SER A 319 -18.90 -16.35 -14.62
N PRO A 320 -18.25 -17.32 -15.31
CA PRO A 320 -17.44 -18.37 -14.67
C PRO A 320 -16.28 -17.82 -13.81
N THR A 321 -15.89 -16.56 -14.02
CA THR A 321 -14.96 -15.80 -13.18
C THR A 321 -15.49 -15.47 -11.78
N THR A 322 -16.79 -15.22 -11.62
CA THR A 322 -17.37 -14.84 -10.31
C THR A 322 -17.36 -16.03 -9.34
N GLN A 323 -17.59 -17.24 -9.85
CA GLN A 323 -17.68 -18.46 -9.04
C GLN A 323 -16.30 -18.93 -8.53
N ALA A 324 -15.25 -18.78 -9.34
CA ALA A 324 -13.87 -19.08 -8.94
C ALA A 324 -13.30 -18.03 -7.94
N LEU A 325 -13.72 -16.77 -8.06
CA LEU A 325 -13.36 -15.71 -7.10
C LEU A 325 -14.01 -15.94 -5.73
N ASP A 326 -15.28 -16.35 -5.71
CA ASP A 326 -16.00 -16.71 -4.48
C ASP A 326 -15.41 -17.93 -3.76
N GLU A 327 -14.68 -18.80 -4.48
CA GLU A 327 -14.04 -20.01 -3.95
C GLU A 327 -12.68 -19.66 -3.30
N ALA A 328 -11.86 -18.87 -3.99
CA ALA A 328 -10.59 -18.37 -3.45
C ALA A 328 -10.76 -17.45 -2.21
N GLU A 329 -11.81 -16.62 -2.19
CA GLU A 329 -12.14 -15.80 -1.01
C GLU A 329 -12.58 -16.66 0.19
N ARG A 330 -13.33 -17.75 -0.08
CA ARG A 330 -13.70 -18.72 0.95
C ARG A 330 -12.47 -19.44 1.52
N GLU A 331 -11.54 -19.85 0.66
CA GLU A 331 -10.30 -20.51 1.06
C GLU A 331 -9.42 -19.60 1.93
N PHE A 332 -9.27 -18.32 1.56
CA PHE A 332 -8.52 -17.36 2.39
C PHE A 332 -9.18 -17.12 3.75
N MET A 333 -10.51 -16.95 3.79
CA MET A 333 -11.22 -16.73 5.04
C MET A 333 -11.18 -17.95 5.97
N ASP A 334 -11.21 -19.17 5.42
CA ASP A 334 -11.00 -20.39 6.20
C ASP A 334 -9.57 -20.41 6.80
N LEU A 335 -8.56 -20.14 5.96
CA LEU A 335 -7.16 -20.06 6.36
C LEU A 335 -6.95 -19.02 7.47
N TYR A 336 -7.53 -17.83 7.34
CA TYR A 336 -7.44 -16.77 8.35
C TYR A 336 -8.13 -17.17 9.67
N CYS A 337 -9.31 -17.80 9.61
CA CYS A 337 -10.01 -18.30 10.80
C CYS A 337 -9.20 -19.38 11.52
N ARG A 338 -8.52 -20.26 10.78
CA ARG A 338 -7.59 -21.25 11.35
C ARG A 338 -6.40 -20.58 12.04
N ALA A 339 -5.79 -19.58 11.38
CA ALA A 339 -4.68 -18.82 11.96
C ALA A 339 -5.05 -18.14 13.29
N MET A 340 -6.26 -17.55 13.37
CA MET A 340 -6.81 -16.93 14.58
C MET A 340 -7.09 -17.94 15.71
N ARG A 341 -7.35 -19.20 15.38
CA ARG A 341 -7.54 -20.29 16.36
C ARG A 341 -6.23 -20.93 16.83
N GLY A 342 -5.08 -20.46 16.34
CA GLY A 342 -3.77 -20.94 16.75
C GLY A 342 -3.12 -21.96 15.81
N ASP A 343 -3.65 -22.19 14.60
CA ASP A 343 -2.98 -23.03 13.60
C ASP A 343 -1.73 -22.34 13.06
N HIS A 344 -0.55 -22.79 13.45
CA HIS A 344 0.73 -22.16 13.12
C HIS A 344 1.10 -22.24 11.62
N GLU A 345 0.67 -23.28 10.91
CA GLU A 345 0.86 -23.36 9.45
C GLU A 345 -0.04 -22.34 8.73
N ALA A 346 -1.28 -22.19 9.21
CA ALA A 346 -2.17 -21.15 8.72
C ALA A 346 -1.62 -19.74 9.04
N GLN A 347 -1.02 -19.54 10.21
CA GLN A 347 -0.36 -18.28 10.57
C GLN A 347 0.82 -17.97 9.64
N ASN A 348 1.69 -18.95 9.37
CA ASN A 348 2.80 -18.82 8.44
C ASN A 348 2.30 -18.46 7.02
N ARG A 349 1.26 -19.14 6.55
CA ARG A 349 0.70 -18.89 5.22
C ARG A 349 0.00 -17.53 5.14
N VAL A 350 -0.77 -17.12 6.15
CA VAL A 350 -1.34 -15.76 6.23
C VAL A 350 -0.25 -14.70 6.24
N ALA A 351 0.83 -14.93 6.99
CA ALA A 351 1.97 -14.02 7.03
C ALA A 351 2.65 -13.86 5.66
N ASP A 352 2.85 -14.95 4.92
CA ASP A 352 3.42 -14.91 3.58
C ASP A 352 2.53 -14.16 2.58
N LEU A 353 1.21 -14.43 2.61
CA LEU A 353 0.24 -13.70 1.80
C LEU A 353 0.27 -12.19 2.12
N LEU A 354 0.34 -11.81 3.39
CA LEU A 354 0.46 -10.42 3.84
C LEU A 354 1.82 -9.80 3.51
N LEU A 355 2.91 -10.57 3.50
CA LEU A 355 4.23 -10.04 3.18
C LEU A 355 4.37 -9.74 1.68
N ASN A 356 3.75 -10.58 0.85
CA ASN A 356 3.85 -10.54 -0.60
C ASN A 356 2.67 -9.81 -1.27
N GLY A 357 1.58 -9.57 -0.53
CA GLY A 357 0.36 -8.97 -1.07
C GLY A 357 -0.42 -9.90 -2.00
N ILE A 358 -0.34 -11.21 -1.80
CA ILE A 358 -0.99 -12.22 -2.66
C ILE A 358 -2.43 -12.41 -2.19
N GLY A 359 -3.39 -11.90 -2.97
CA GLY A 359 -4.83 -11.98 -2.64
C GLY A 359 -5.28 -11.10 -1.46
N VAL A 360 -4.35 -10.45 -0.75
CA VAL A 360 -4.55 -9.61 0.44
C VAL A 360 -3.62 -8.39 0.39
N PRO A 361 -3.82 -7.32 1.19
CA PRO A 361 -2.88 -6.21 1.18
C PRO A 361 -1.52 -6.61 1.71
N LYS A 362 -0.48 -6.05 1.08
CA LYS A 362 0.84 -6.11 1.65
C LYS A 362 0.91 -5.32 2.97
N SER A 363 1.21 -5.99 4.08
CA SER A 363 1.39 -5.41 5.42
C SER A 363 2.57 -6.07 6.12
N GLU A 364 3.71 -5.40 6.16
CA GLU A 364 4.95 -5.97 6.71
C GLU A 364 4.89 -6.10 8.24
N SER A 365 4.25 -5.15 8.93
CA SER A 365 4.06 -5.21 10.39
C SER A 365 3.09 -6.30 10.81
N GLU A 366 2.00 -6.53 10.06
CA GLU A 366 1.10 -7.64 10.36
C GLU A 366 1.69 -8.99 9.97
N ALA A 367 2.37 -9.07 8.82
CA ALA A 367 3.14 -10.24 8.44
C ALA A 367 4.17 -10.59 9.52
N PHE A 368 4.89 -9.59 10.06
CA PHE A 368 5.81 -9.79 11.18
C PHE A 368 5.11 -10.40 12.40
N MET A 369 3.96 -9.86 12.84
CA MET A 369 3.22 -10.42 13.98
C MET A 369 2.76 -11.87 13.73
N TRP A 370 2.32 -12.20 12.52
CA TRP A 370 1.88 -13.55 12.18
C TRP A 370 3.05 -14.53 12.04
N PHE A 371 4.15 -14.11 11.41
CA PHE A 371 5.38 -14.89 11.37
C PHE A 371 5.93 -15.12 12.77
N GLN A 372 5.88 -14.13 13.67
CA GLN A 372 6.29 -14.31 15.06
C GLN A 372 5.51 -15.43 15.73
N ARG A 373 4.17 -15.41 15.65
CA ARG A 373 3.31 -16.45 16.23
C ARG A 373 3.58 -17.84 15.63
N ALA A 374 3.78 -17.92 14.32
CA ALA A 374 4.10 -19.18 13.64
C ALA A 374 5.50 -19.69 14.00
N ALA A 375 6.48 -18.80 14.11
CA ALA A 375 7.86 -19.10 14.47
C ALA A 375 7.98 -19.58 15.93
N ASP A 376 7.25 -18.92 16.85
CA ASP A 376 7.10 -19.35 18.24
C ASP A 376 6.43 -20.73 18.33
N GLY A 377 5.51 -21.03 17.41
CA GLY A 377 4.90 -22.35 17.20
C GLY A 377 5.81 -23.39 16.54
N GLY A 378 7.05 -23.03 16.20
CA GLY A 378 8.07 -23.94 15.67
C GLY A 378 8.12 -24.07 14.15
N ILE A 379 7.34 -23.31 13.38
CA ILE A 379 7.31 -23.44 11.91
C ILE A 379 8.64 -22.94 11.31
N ALA A 380 9.43 -23.84 10.73
CA ALA A 380 10.78 -23.54 10.24
C ALA A 380 10.81 -22.45 9.15
N TYR A 381 9.84 -22.44 8.23
CA TYR A 381 9.72 -21.38 7.23
C TYR A 381 9.38 -20.02 7.86
N ALA A 382 8.54 -19.99 8.90
CA ALA A 382 8.23 -18.77 9.62
C ALA A 382 9.46 -18.23 10.37
N GLN A 383 10.27 -19.10 10.97
CA GLN A 383 11.53 -18.73 11.61
C GLN A 383 12.52 -18.12 10.61
N ALA A 384 12.66 -18.72 9.42
CA ALA A 384 13.50 -18.17 8.35
C ALA A 384 12.99 -16.81 7.84
N SER A 385 11.67 -16.69 7.63
CA SER A 385 11.04 -15.43 7.19
C SER A 385 11.17 -14.34 8.25
N LEU A 386 10.98 -14.67 9.52
CA LEU A 386 11.14 -13.74 10.64
C LEU A 386 12.57 -13.23 10.74
N ALA A 387 13.56 -14.11 10.58
CA ALA A 387 14.97 -13.72 10.52
C ALA A 387 15.23 -12.73 9.37
N LEU A 388 14.67 -12.99 8.18
CA LEU A 388 14.80 -12.08 7.04
C LEU A 388 14.19 -10.69 7.34
N LEU A 389 13.04 -10.63 8.01
CA LEU A 389 12.41 -9.36 8.41
C LEU A 389 13.29 -8.56 9.36
N TYR A 390 13.94 -9.22 10.32
CA TYR A 390 14.89 -8.61 11.24
C TYR A 390 16.16 -8.09 10.53
N VAL A 391 16.72 -8.83 9.58
CA VAL A 391 17.86 -8.36 8.77
C VAL A 391 17.50 -7.10 7.97
N GLN A 392 16.30 -7.08 7.41
CA GLN A 392 15.84 -6.02 6.51
C GLN A 392 15.24 -4.81 7.26
N GLY A 393 14.87 -4.98 8.53
CA GLY A 393 14.12 -3.98 9.28
C GLY A 393 12.70 -3.76 8.72
N ARG A 394 12.05 -4.81 8.20
CA ARG A 394 10.72 -4.74 7.59
C ARG A 394 9.66 -5.14 8.59
N GLY A 395 8.78 -4.20 8.94
CA GLY A 395 7.77 -4.41 9.98
C GLY A 395 8.31 -4.43 11.42
N VAL A 396 9.63 -4.40 11.60
CA VAL A 396 10.35 -4.43 12.89
C VAL A 396 11.65 -3.64 12.77
N GLU A 397 12.22 -3.17 13.90
CA GLU A 397 13.55 -2.59 13.91
C GLU A 397 14.61 -3.62 13.49
N LYS A 398 15.60 -3.17 12.72
CA LYS A 398 16.67 -4.05 12.23
C LYS A 398 17.47 -4.61 13.41
N ASN A 399 17.59 -5.93 13.48
CA ASN A 399 18.35 -6.62 14.52
C ASN A 399 18.99 -7.91 13.99
N ASN A 400 20.29 -7.86 13.70
CA ASN A 400 20.98 -9.01 13.10
C ASN A 400 21.21 -10.16 14.10
N ASP A 401 21.23 -9.89 15.41
CA ASP A 401 21.44 -10.91 16.44
C ASP A 401 20.17 -11.76 16.61
N GLU A 402 19.00 -11.12 16.64
CA GLU A 402 17.71 -11.84 16.60
C GLU A 402 17.54 -12.59 15.28
N ALA A 403 17.95 -12.00 14.16
CA ALA A 403 17.94 -12.71 12.89
C ALA A 403 18.78 -13.99 12.92
N LEU A 404 20.00 -13.93 13.48
CA LEU A 404 20.88 -15.09 13.61
C LEU A 404 20.24 -16.18 14.47
N ARG A 405 19.59 -15.78 15.58
CA ARG A 405 18.91 -16.71 16.47
C ARG A 405 17.79 -17.47 15.75
N TRP A 406 16.89 -16.75 15.07
CA TRP A 406 15.76 -17.36 14.35
C TRP A 406 16.21 -18.19 13.15
N VAL A 407 17.17 -17.72 12.36
CA VAL A 407 17.65 -18.49 11.20
C VAL A 407 18.35 -19.77 11.63
N THR A 408 19.08 -19.77 12.75
CA THR A 408 19.75 -20.96 13.29
C THR A 408 18.72 -22.03 13.67
N MET A 409 17.58 -21.62 14.25
CA MET A 409 16.47 -22.54 14.53
C MET A 409 15.88 -23.14 13.24
N ALA A 410 15.66 -22.32 12.21
CA ALA A 410 15.18 -22.79 10.92
C ALA A 410 16.16 -23.79 10.26
N VAL A 411 17.46 -23.51 10.33
CA VAL A 411 18.53 -24.39 9.80
C VAL A 411 18.61 -25.71 10.54
N ALA A 412 18.45 -25.70 11.87
CA ALA A 412 18.42 -26.93 12.68
C ALA A 412 17.28 -27.87 12.27
N GLN A 413 16.19 -27.33 11.72
CA GLN A 413 15.08 -28.09 11.15
C GLN A 413 15.26 -28.45 9.67
N GLY A 414 16.40 -28.08 9.08
CA GLY A 414 16.70 -28.35 7.66
C GLY A 414 16.03 -27.40 6.67
N CYS A 415 15.51 -26.25 7.08
CA CYS A 415 14.82 -25.32 6.18
C CYS A 415 15.78 -24.76 5.10
N PRO A 416 15.50 -24.93 3.79
CA PRO A 416 16.37 -24.44 2.74
C PRO A 416 16.45 -22.90 2.69
N THR A 417 15.35 -22.21 3.00
CA THR A 417 15.34 -20.74 3.12
C THR A 417 16.22 -20.27 4.27
N GLY A 418 16.19 -20.96 5.41
CA GLY A 418 17.07 -20.69 6.54
C GLY A 418 18.54 -20.93 6.20
N GLN A 419 18.84 -22.04 5.52
CA GLN A 419 20.20 -22.36 5.08
C GLN A 419 20.76 -21.29 4.14
N ALA A 420 19.97 -20.86 3.14
CA ALA A 420 20.38 -19.78 2.25
C ALA A 420 20.60 -18.45 2.99
N LEU A 421 19.72 -18.10 3.93
CA LEU A 421 19.87 -16.86 4.70
C LEU A 421 21.08 -16.91 5.63
N LEU A 422 21.34 -18.03 6.31
CA LEU A 422 22.53 -18.17 7.14
C LEU A 422 23.82 -18.14 6.30
N GLY A 423 23.80 -18.73 5.10
CA GLY A 423 24.91 -18.62 4.15
C GLY A 423 25.20 -17.16 3.79
N TRP A 424 24.15 -16.38 3.53
CA TRP A 424 24.28 -14.94 3.28
C TRP A 424 24.79 -14.15 4.49
N MET A 425 24.39 -14.54 5.72
CA MET A 425 24.93 -13.93 6.94
C MET A 425 26.42 -14.23 7.13
N HIS A 426 26.88 -15.44 6.83
CA HIS A 426 28.32 -15.79 6.82
C HIS A 426 29.09 -15.06 5.72
N GLU A 427 28.54 -14.91 4.53
CA GLU A 427 29.20 -14.17 3.45
C GLU A 427 29.43 -12.69 3.82
N ASN A 428 28.55 -12.11 4.63
CA ASN A 428 28.57 -10.69 4.99
C ASN A 428 29.03 -10.41 6.44
N GLY A 429 29.31 -11.43 7.24
CA GLY A 429 29.72 -11.30 8.65
C GLY A 429 28.68 -10.61 9.55
N LEU A 430 27.42 -11.05 9.50
CA LEU A 430 26.29 -10.38 10.19
C LEU A 430 25.83 -11.08 11.47
N GLY A 431 25.45 -10.31 12.49
CA GLY A 431 24.92 -10.86 13.75
C GLY A 431 25.99 -11.53 14.63
N GLY A 432 27.25 -11.09 14.50
CA GLY A 432 28.38 -11.63 15.26
C GLY A 432 29.03 -12.88 14.66
N VAL A 433 28.57 -13.37 13.49
CA VAL A 433 29.30 -14.41 12.75
C VAL A 433 30.47 -13.81 11.99
N GLU A 434 31.60 -14.50 11.97
CA GLU A 434 32.74 -14.12 11.13
C GLU A 434 32.46 -14.42 9.66
N ARG A 435 33.10 -13.65 8.77
CA ARG A 435 32.98 -13.88 7.34
C ARG A 435 33.63 -15.19 6.95
N ASP A 436 32.86 -16.08 6.33
CA ASP A 436 33.32 -17.40 5.90
C ASP A 436 32.64 -17.81 4.58
N ASP A 437 33.35 -17.59 3.48
CA ASP A 437 32.86 -17.91 2.14
C ASP A 437 32.77 -19.44 1.92
N LEU A 438 33.57 -20.27 2.61
CA LEU A 438 33.47 -21.74 2.52
C LEU A 438 32.21 -22.25 3.22
N MET A 439 31.91 -21.73 4.41
CA MET A 439 30.70 -22.07 5.15
C MET A 439 29.44 -21.59 4.39
N ALA A 440 29.49 -20.39 3.84
CA ALA A 440 28.42 -19.86 3.00
C ALA A 440 28.12 -20.77 1.81
N GLU A 441 29.17 -21.23 1.11
CA GLU A 441 29.06 -22.15 -0.01
C GLU A 441 28.36 -23.45 0.37
N GLN A 442 28.78 -24.08 1.46
CA GLN A 442 28.20 -25.34 1.93
C GLN A 442 26.71 -25.20 2.26
N LEU A 443 26.33 -24.07 2.89
CA LEU A 443 24.95 -23.77 3.22
C LEU A 443 24.10 -23.50 1.97
N TYR A 444 24.61 -22.72 1.01
CA TYR A 444 23.94 -22.51 -0.26
C TYR A 444 23.81 -23.80 -1.06
N ARG A 445 24.83 -24.67 -1.08
CA ARG A 445 24.76 -25.97 -1.75
C ARG A 445 23.68 -26.85 -1.17
N LYS A 446 23.62 -26.99 0.15
CA LYS A 446 22.54 -27.74 0.82
C LYS A 446 21.15 -27.21 0.48
N ALA A 447 20.97 -25.88 0.43
CA ALA A 447 19.69 -25.27 0.06
C ALA A 447 19.37 -25.43 -1.43
N ALA A 448 20.38 -25.33 -2.30
CA ALA A 448 20.25 -25.45 -3.76
C ALA A 448 19.90 -26.89 -4.18
N ASP A 449 20.47 -27.89 -3.51
CA ASP A 449 20.16 -29.31 -3.72
C ASP A 449 18.72 -29.66 -3.29
N GLN A 450 18.15 -28.88 -2.37
CA GLN A 450 16.72 -28.93 -2.01
C GLN A 450 15.83 -28.10 -2.95
N GLY A 451 16.40 -27.50 -3.99
CA GLY A 451 15.66 -26.75 -5.01
C GLY A 451 15.53 -25.24 -4.76
N SER A 452 16.19 -24.67 -3.75
CA SER A 452 16.10 -23.20 -3.51
C SER A 452 16.71 -22.39 -4.66
N SER A 453 15.88 -21.71 -5.44
CA SER A 453 16.31 -20.83 -6.54
C SER A 453 17.23 -19.70 -6.05
N THR A 454 16.98 -19.18 -4.85
CA THR A 454 17.84 -18.17 -4.21
C THR A 454 19.24 -18.69 -3.96
N ALA A 455 19.36 -19.90 -3.40
CA ALA A 455 20.66 -20.50 -3.13
C ALA A 455 21.39 -20.91 -4.42
N GLN A 456 20.65 -21.38 -5.43
CA GLN A 456 21.20 -21.64 -6.77
C GLN A 456 21.77 -20.37 -7.39
N CYS A 457 21.06 -19.24 -7.30
CA CYS A 457 21.57 -17.94 -7.75
C CYS A 457 22.83 -17.52 -6.97
N SER A 458 22.84 -17.66 -5.64
CA SER A 458 24.02 -17.35 -4.82
C SER A 458 25.23 -18.22 -5.19
N LEU A 459 25.04 -19.53 -5.41
CA LEU A 459 26.11 -20.41 -5.89
C LEU A 459 26.63 -19.98 -7.25
N GLY A 460 25.75 -19.56 -8.16
CA GLY A 460 26.15 -18.99 -9.45
C GLY A 460 27.15 -17.84 -9.27
N TRP A 461 26.84 -16.94 -8.34
CA TRP A 461 27.73 -15.82 -8.00
C TRP A 461 29.03 -16.23 -7.32
N MET A 462 29.01 -17.27 -6.50
CA MET A 462 30.23 -17.80 -5.87
C MET A 462 31.17 -18.42 -6.89
N TYR A 463 30.64 -19.21 -7.83
CA TYR A 463 31.43 -19.76 -8.94
C TYR A 463 31.94 -18.67 -9.89
N LEU A 464 31.15 -17.63 -10.16
CA LEU A 464 31.59 -16.56 -11.05
C LEU A 464 32.79 -15.77 -10.49
N HIS A 465 32.86 -15.61 -9.16
CA HIS A 465 33.90 -14.81 -8.49
C HIS A 465 34.95 -15.65 -7.74
N GLY A 466 34.85 -16.99 -7.77
CA GLY A 466 35.75 -17.86 -7.02
C GLY A 466 35.70 -17.71 -5.50
N ARG A 467 34.53 -17.36 -4.93
CA ARG A 467 34.36 -17.19 -3.47
C ARG A 467 33.99 -18.52 -2.84
N GLY A 468 34.84 -19.07 -1.96
CA GLY A 468 34.63 -20.37 -1.32
C GLY A 468 34.72 -21.59 -2.25
N VAL A 469 34.83 -21.37 -3.57
CA VAL A 469 35.00 -22.39 -4.62
C VAL A 469 35.98 -21.89 -5.67
N GLU A 470 36.53 -22.81 -6.46
CA GLU A 470 37.29 -22.44 -7.66
C GLU A 470 36.40 -21.71 -8.68
N GLN A 471 36.91 -20.61 -9.22
CA GLN A 471 36.18 -19.80 -10.20
C GLN A 471 35.86 -20.61 -11.46
N SER A 472 34.62 -20.54 -11.92
CA SER A 472 34.17 -21.22 -13.13
C SER A 472 32.89 -20.60 -13.68
N ASP A 473 33.02 -19.82 -14.76
CA ASP A 473 31.90 -19.19 -15.45
C ASP A 473 30.87 -20.21 -15.98
N ASN A 474 31.31 -21.37 -16.47
CA ASN A 474 30.40 -22.41 -16.99
C ASN A 474 29.49 -22.96 -15.88
N ARG A 475 30.06 -23.30 -14.72
CA ARG A 475 29.28 -23.70 -13.54
C ARG A 475 28.39 -22.57 -13.04
N ALA A 476 28.86 -21.32 -13.07
CA ALA A 476 28.03 -20.18 -12.70
C ALA A 476 26.77 -20.10 -13.59
N VAL A 477 26.95 -20.20 -14.91
CA VAL A 477 25.85 -20.24 -15.89
C VAL A 477 24.90 -21.41 -15.64
N GLU A 478 25.41 -22.61 -15.35
CA GLU A 478 24.57 -23.77 -15.03
C GLU A 478 23.66 -23.51 -13.82
N TRP A 479 24.21 -22.94 -12.75
CA TRP A 479 23.44 -22.60 -11.55
C TRP A 479 22.46 -21.46 -11.79
N PHE A 480 22.85 -20.41 -12.51
CA PHE A 480 21.92 -19.34 -12.88
C PHE A 480 20.78 -19.85 -13.77
N ARG A 481 21.04 -20.79 -14.69
CA ARG A 481 19.98 -21.40 -15.51
C ARG A 481 18.98 -22.16 -14.66
N LYS A 482 19.43 -22.99 -13.72
CA LYS A 482 18.54 -23.71 -12.78
C LYS A 482 17.65 -22.75 -11.98
N ALA A 483 18.19 -21.61 -11.54
CA ALA A 483 17.42 -20.59 -10.83
C ALA A 483 16.45 -19.83 -11.76
N ALA A 484 16.87 -19.51 -12.99
CA ALA A 484 16.05 -18.83 -13.99
C ALA A 484 14.91 -19.71 -14.55
N GLU A 485 15.08 -21.03 -14.60
CA GLU A 485 14.02 -22.01 -14.90
C GLU A 485 12.89 -21.97 -13.86
N GLN A 486 13.21 -21.52 -12.64
CA GLN A 486 12.26 -21.25 -11.56
C GLN A 486 11.85 -19.78 -11.48
N GLU A 487 12.07 -19.02 -12.56
CA GLU A 487 11.71 -17.61 -12.70
C GLU A 487 12.38 -16.68 -11.67
N ASP A 488 13.57 -17.04 -11.14
CA ASP A 488 14.33 -16.13 -10.28
C ASP A 488 14.87 -14.94 -11.08
N PRO A 489 14.40 -13.71 -10.83
CA PRO A 489 14.72 -12.57 -11.68
C PRO A 489 16.18 -12.14 -11.52
N ARG A 490 16.83 -12.42 -10.38
CA ARG A 490 18.27 -12.11 -10.20
C ARG A 490 19.12 -13.00 -11.09
N ALA A 491 18.75 -14.27 -11.20
CA ALA A 491 19.43 -15.21 -12.07
C ALA A 491 19.23 -14.88 -13.55
N GLU A 492 18.02 -14.48 -13.94
CA GLU A 492 17.73 -13.98 -15.30
C GLU A 492 18.56 -12.73 -15.63
N SER A 493 18.69 -11.79 -14.70
CA SER A 493 19.57 -10.62 -14.84
C SER A 493 21.04 -10.99 -14.95
N ALA A 494 21.50 -11.94 -14.13
CA ALA A 494 22.87 -12.44 -14.20
C ALA A 494 23.16 -13.06 -15.58
N LEU A 495 22.26 -13.91 -16.10
CA LEU A 495 22.39 -14.49 -17.44
C LEU A 495 22.32 -13.43 -18.54
N GLY A 496 21.46 -12.41 -18.38
CA GLY A 496 21.36 -11.29 -19.29
C GLY A 496 22.65 -10.49 -19.36
N MET A 497 23.27 -10.20 -18.22
CA MET A 497 24.57 -9.55 -18.12
C MET A 497 25.70 -10.41 -18.72
N LEU A 498 25.76 -11.70 -18.38
CA LEU A 498 26.76 -12.62 -18.92
C LEU A 498 26.65 -12.74 -20.44
N SER A 499 25.43 -12.81 -20.96
CA SER A 499 25.16 -12.80 -22.41
C SER A 499 25.47 -11.45 -23.06
N PHE A 500 25.24 -10.35 -22.33
CA PHE A 500 25.57 -9.00 -22.79
C PHE A 500 27.07 -8.84 -22.93
N PHE A 501 27.87 -9.21 -21.92
CA PHE A 501 29.32 -9.05 -21.92
C PHE A 501 30.08 -10.17 -22.64
N GLY A 502 29.51 -11.37 -22.74
CA GLY A 502 30.17 -12.56 -23.32
C GLY A 502 30.94 -13.39 -22.30
N ASP A 503 30.64 -13.20 -21.02
CA ASP A 503 31.32 -13.83 -19.90
C ASP A 503 30.63 -15.18 -19.63
N GLY A 504 31.35 -16.31 -19.73
CA GLY A 504 30.77 -17.65 -19.63
C GLY A 504 29.77 -18.06 -20.73
N LEU A 505 29.46 -17.17 -21.67
CA LEU A 505 28.48 -17.37 -22.74
C LEU A 505 28.98 -16.74 -24.05
N ARG A 506 28.45 -17.20 -25.18
CA ARG A 506 28.64 -16.47 -26.45
C ARG A 506 27.87 -15.15 -26.38
N GLU A 507 28.53 -14.04 -26.72
CA GLU A 507 27.90 -12.72 -26.81
C GLU A 507 26.66 -12.78 -27.71
N ASN A 508 25.51 -12.38 -27.17
CA ASN A 508 24.25 -12.26 -27.90
C ASN A 508 23.41 -11.13 -27.28
N GLU A 509 23.51 -9.95 -27.89
CA GLU A 509 22.89 -8.73 -27.36
C GLU A 509 21.36 -8.78 -27.39
N GLU A 510 20.75 -9.47 -28.36
CA GLU A 510 19.30 -9.64 -28.45
C GLU A 510 18.78 -10.57 -27.34
N GLN A 511 19.48 -11.70 -27.12
CA GLN A 511 19.16 -12.61 -26.02
C GLN A 511 19.38 -11.95 -24.66
N ALA A 512 20.45 -11.17 -24.52
CA ALA A 512 20.71 -10.39 -23.32
C ALA A 512 19.56 -9.39 -23.03
N ALA A 513 19.09 -8.68 -24.06
CA ALA A 513 17.96 -7.77 -23.93
C ALA A 513 16.66 -8.50 -23.55
N ALA A 514 16.42 -9.70 -24.09
CA ALA A 514 15.25 -10.51 -23.73
C ALA A 514 15.29 -10.96 -22.26
N LEU A 515 16.45 -11.42 -21.77
CA LEU A 515 16.64 -11.84 -20.37
C LEU A 515 16.51 -10.66 -19.41
N CYS A 516 17.15 -9.52 -19.70
CA CYS A 516 17.04 -8.32 -18.88
C CYS A 516 15.61 -7.75 -18.85
N ARG A 517 14.86 -7.89 -19.95
CA ARG A 517 13.42 -7.54 -20.01
C ARG A 517 12.58 -8.42 -19.11
N LYS A 518 12.71 -9.74 -19.25
CA LYS A 518 11.98 -10.70 -18.41
C LYS A 518 12.23 -10.45 -16.92
N SER A 519 13.49 -10.29 -16.56
CA SER A 519 13.90 -9.97 -15.19
C SER A 519 13.35 -8.62 -14.69
N GLY A 520 13.40 -7.58 -15.53
CA GLY A 520 12.91 -6.25 -15.19
C GLY A 520 11.38 -6.16 -15.05
N GLU A 521 10.63 -6.93 -15.84
CA GLU A 521 9.18 -7.10 -15.69
C GLU A 521 8.85 -7.74 -14.34
N ASN A 522 9.67 -8.69 -13.89
CA ASN A 522 9.61 -9.34 -12.58
C ASN A 522 10.18 -8.50 -11.42
N GLY A 523 10.51 -7.23 -11.64
CA GLY A 523 10.85 -6.29 -10.56
C GLY A 523 12.33 -6.13 -10.27
N ASP A 524 13.22 -6.87 -10.93
CA ASP A 524 14.66 -6.77 -10.64
C ASP A 524 15.30 -5.53 -11.25
N TYR A 525 16.08 -4.84 -10.43
CA TYR A 525 16.67 -3.56 -10.78
C TYR A 525 17.91 -3.70 -11.66
N HIS A 526 18.67 -4.81 -11.58
CA HIS A 526 19.82 -5.02 -12.46
C HIS A 526 19.34 -5.19 -13.91
N GLY A 527 18.27 -5.96 -14.13
CA GLY A 527 17.69 -6.18 -15.45
C GLY A 527 17.20 -4.88 -16.07
N ARG A 528 16.50 -4.05 -15.26
CA ARG A 528 16.09 -2.70 -15.66
C ARG A 528 17.28 -1.80 -15.97
N PHE A 529 18.33 -1.82 -15.15
CA PHE A 529 19.52 -1.00 -15.38
C PHE A 529 20.21 -1.38 -16.71
N TYR A 530 20.42 -2.68 -16.95
CA TYR A 530 21.05 -3.14 -18.19
C TYR A 530 20.18 -2.88 -19.43
N LEU A 531 18.85 -2.98 -19.33
CA LEU A 531 17.95 -2.52 -20.39
C LEU A 531 18.08 -1.02 -20.67
N GLY A 532 18.17 -0.20 -19.61
CA GLY A 532 18.41 1.23 -19.72
C GLY A 532 19.70 1.53 -20.46
N LEU A 533 20.78 0.82 -20.12
CA LEU A 533 22.09 0.93 -20.76
C LEU A 533 22.08 0.47 -22.23
N MET A 534 21.36 -0.60 -22.57
CA MET A 534 21.23 -1.09 -23.94
C MET A 534 20.50 -0.08 -24.84
N HIS A 535 19.40 0.51 -24.35
CA HIS A 535 18.70 1.61 -25.04
C HIS A 535 19.53 2.89 -25.09
N GLU A 536 20.28 3.19 -24.02
CA GLU A 536 21.19 4.32 -23.98
C GLU A 536 22.26 4.14 -25.07
N LEU A 537 22.98 3.03 -25.11
CA LEU A 537 24.12 2.84 -26.01
C LEU A 537 23.75 2.34 -27.42
N GLY A 538 22.50 1.95 -27.65
CA GLY A 538 22.07 1.33 -28.92
C GLY A 538 22.75 -0.03 -29.17
N ILE A 539 22.90 -0.83 -28.13
CA ILE A 539 23.55 -2.16 -28.16
C ILE A 539 22.47 -3.22 -27.98
N GLY A 540 22.31 -4.13 -28.94
CA GLY A 540 21.20 -5.11 -28.99
C GLY A 540 19.80 -4.53 -29.21
N LEU A 541 19.60 -3.24 -28.97
CA LEU A 541 18.33 -2.53 -29.11
C LEU A 541 18.52 -1.22 -29.87
N ALA A 542 17.43 -0.68 -30.42
CA ALA A 542 17.42 0.65 -30.98
C ALA A 542 17.75 1.69 -29.88
N GLN A 543 18.59 2.66 -30.24
CA GLN A 543 18.92 3.77 -29.34
C GLN A 543 17.66 4.58 -29.02
N ASP A 544 17.35 4.72 -27.74
CA ASP A 544 16.18 5.47 -27.26
C ASP A 544 16.47 6.07 -25.87
N ASP A 545 16.75 7.36 -25.84
CA ASP A 545 17.08 8.08 -24.60
C ASP A 545 15.89 8.18 -23.63
N GLU A 546 14.65 8.21 -24.12
CA GLU A 546 13.48 8.32 -23.24
C GLU A 546 13.18 6.96 -22.60
N GLN A 547 13.28 5.89 -23.38
CA GLN A 547 13.16 4.53 -22.86
C GLN A 547 14.32 4.20 -21.90
N ALA A 548 15.53 4.65 -22.19
CA ALA A 548 16.68 4.51 -21.30
C ALA A 548 16.45 5.20 -19.95
N LYS A 549 16.01 6.48 -19.96
CA LYS A 549 15.67 7.22 -18.72
C LYS A 549 14.57 6.53 -17.92
N LEU A 550 13.53 6.02 -18.58
CA LEU A 550 12.45 5.29 -17.92
C LEU A 550 13.01 4.06 -17.19
N PHE A 551 13.82 3.24 -17.85
CA PHE A 551 14.40 2.06 -17.21
C PHE A 551 15.40 2.39 -16.10
N PHE A 552 16.22 3.45 -16.25
CA PHE A 552 17.06 3.91 -15.16
C PHE A 552 16.26 4.44 -13.97
N TYR A 553 15.10 5.06 -14.22
CA TYR A 553 14.18 5.49 -13.17
C TYR A 553 13.57 4.30 -12.45
N LEU A 554 13.12 3.28 -13.21
CA LEU A 554 12.59 2.03 -12.65
C LEU A 554 13.65 1.19 -11.91
N ALA A 555 14.93 1.38 -12.22
CA ALA A 555 16.06 0.78 -11.52
C ALA A 555 16.50 1.59 -10.28
N ALA A 556 16.07 2.86 -10.15
CA ALA A 556 16.43 3.75 -9.06
C ALA A 556 15.44 3.62 -7.89
N ASP A 557 15.66 2.65 -7.00
CA ASP A 557 14.96 2.54 -5.72
C ASP A 557 15.65 3.40 -4.62
N ARG A 558 14.92 3.73 -3.53
CA ARG A 558 15.33 4.61 -2.42
C ARG A 558 16.68 4.19 -1.81
N GLY A 559 17.77 4.73 -2.36
CA GLY A 559 19.15 4.50 -1.92
C GLY A 559 20.15 4.18 -3.04
N ARG A 560 19.70 3.81 -4.24
CA ARG A 560 20.60 3.36 -5.34
C ARG A 560 20.94 4.51 -6.31
N LYS A 561 22.16 5.02 -6.21
CA LYS A 561 22.71 6.16 -6.98
C LYS A 561 22.98 5.93 -8.48
N PRO A 562 23.35 4.72 -8.98
CA PRO A 562 23.78 4.56 -10.37
C PRO A 562 22.73 4.94 -11.42
N GLY A 563 21.47 4.49 -11.29
CA GLY A 563 20.38 4.86 -12.21
C GLY A 563 20.14 6.38 -12.24
N MET A 564 20.10 7.02 -11.07
CA MET A 564 19.98 8.48 -10.96
C MET A 564 21.16 9.23 -11.58
N SER A 565 22.37 8.69 -11.46
CA SER A 565 23.57 9.28 -12.08
C SER A 565 23.52 9.22 -13.61
N HIS A 566 23.00 8.11 -14.19
CA HIS A 566 22.76 7.97 -15.63
C HIS A 566 21.66 8.91 -16.12
N ILE A 567 20.54 9.04 -15.40
CA ILE A 567 19.49 10.03 -15.73
C ILE A 567 20.06 11.45 -15.76
N SER A 568 20.87 11.80 -14.75
CA SER A 568 21.49 13.11 -14.64
C SER A 568 22.49 13.37 -15.78
N TRP A 569 23.29 12.35 -16.14
CA TRP A 569 24.20 12.39 -17.27
C TRP A 569 23.46 12.58 -18.60
N ILE A 570 22.45 11.75 -18.88
CA ILE A 570 21.63 11.86 -20.10
C ILE A 570 20.99 13.24 -20.21
N SER A 571 20.46 13.77 -19.10
CA SER A 571 19.81 15.08 -19.06
C SER A 571 20.78 16.25 -19.26
N ARG A 572 22.00 16.18 -18.69
CA ARG A 572 23.04 17.22 -18.86
C ARG A 572 23.72 17.19 -20.21
N SER A 573 23.88 15.99 -20.78
CA SER A 573 24.62 15.82 -22.02
C SER A 573 23.95 16.54 -23.19
N GLY A 574 22.60 16.71 -23.17
CA GLY A 574 21.78 17.66 -23.97
C GLY A 574 21.83 17.54 -25.50
N ARG A 575 22.93 16.99 -26.04
CA ARG A 575 23.32 16.87 -27.45
C ARG A 575 23.23 15.44 -27.95
N ARG A 576 22.77 14.50 -27.11
CA ARG A 576 22.73 13.07 -27.44
C ARG A 576 21.74 12.74 -28.56
N ARG A 577 20.66 13.53 -28.66
CA ARG A 577 19.67 13.47 -29.76
C ARG A 577 20.26 13.83 -31.14
N GLU A 578 21.44 14.45 -31.20
CA GLU A 578 22.12 14.83 -32.45
C GLU A 578 23.20 13.81 -32.88
N ALA A 579 23.68 12.96 -31.96
CA ALA A 579 24.64 11.91 -32.27
C ALA A 579 23.92 10.75 -32.99
N LYS A 580 24.25 10.56 -34.28
CA LYS A 580 23.62 9.55 -35.15
C LYS A 580 24.52 8.35 -35.39
N SER A 581 25.77 8.41 -34.97
CA SER A 581 26.76 7.35 -35.14
C SER A 581 27.37 6.89 -33.82
N ARG A 582 27.82 5.64 -33.80
CA ARG A 582 28.53 5.05 -32.64
C ARG A 582 29.77 5.83 -32.23
N ALA A 583 30.47 6.43 -33.19
CA ALA A 583 31.67 7.24 -32.93
C ALA A 583 31.32 8.57 -32.23
N GLU A 584 30.23 9.23 -32.62
CA GLU A 584 29.75 10.44 -31.95
C GLU A 584 29.27 10.14 -30.52
N ILE A 585 28.59 9.02 -30.32
CA ILE A 585 28.20 8.54 -28.98
C ILE A 585 29.45 8.34 -28.13
N ALA A 586 30.46 7.63 -28.63
CA ALA A 586 31.72 7.42 -27.92
C ALA A 586 32.43 8.73 -27.57
N ALA A 587 32.47 9.71 -28.48
CA ALA A 587 33.07 11.02 -28.22
C ALA A 587 32.38 11.76 -27.06
N LEU A 588 31.06 11.66 -26.93
CA LEU A 588 30.31 12.23 -25.80
C LEU A 588 30.70 11.57 -24.47
N TYR A 589 30.83 10.24 -24.45
CA TYR A 589 31.28 9.52 -23.25
C TYR A 589 32.72 9.84 -22.88
N ILE A 590 33.63 9.95 -23.86
CA ILE A 590 35.02 10.39 -23.63
C ILE A 590 35.03 11.76 -22.96
N LYS A 591 34.24 12.72 -23.48
CA LYS A 591 34.15 14.06 -22.89
C LYS A 591 33.65 14.00 -21.44
N GLY A 592 32.52 13.35 -21.19
CA GLY A 592 31.95 13.26 -19.83
C GLY A 592 32.83 12.50 -18.85
N ALA A 593 33.51 11.45 -19.33
CA ALA A 593 34.44 10.67 -18.52
C ALA A 593 35.67 11.50 -18.09
N ASN A 594 36.19 12.34 -19.00
CA ASN A 594 37.27 13.29 -18.74
C ASN A 594 36.85 14.44 -17.80
N GLU A 595 35.56 14.80 -17.79
CA GLU A 595 34.97 15.72 -16.82
C GLU A 595 34.73 15.07 -15.44
N GLY A 596 35.05 13.79 -15.27
CA GLY A 596 34.98 13.07 -14.00
C GLY A 596 33.61 12.45 -13.70
N ILE A 597 32.67 12.44 -14.64
CA ILE A 597 31.30 11.97 -14.39
C ILE A 597 31.27 10.43 -14.33
N ALA A 598 30.99 9.86 -13.16
CA ALA A 598 31.00 8.39 -12.93
C ALA A 598 30.15 7.59 -13.95
N ALA A 599 28.94 8.04 -14.26
CA ALA A 599 28.07 7.38 -15.26
C ALA A 599 28.69 7.37 -16.67
N ALA A 600 29.35 8.47 -17.05
CA ALA A 600 30.04 8.56 -18.32
C ALA A 600 31.31 7.69 -18.34
N GLN A 601 32.03 7.59 -17.21
CA GLN A 601 33.17 6.69 -17.08
C GLN A 601 32.75 5.22 -17.19
N PHE A 602 31.67 4.82 -16.50
CA PHE A 602 31.12 3.47 -16.63
C PHE A 602 30.68 3.17 -18.07
N GLY A 603 29.88 4.07 -18.68
CA GLY A 603 29.44 3.91 -20.07
C GLY A 603 30.61 3.82 -21.05
N LEU A 604 31.67 4.63 -20.87
CA LEU A 604 32.88 4.55 -21.67
C LEU A 604 33.61 3.20 -21.50
N GLY A 605 33.65 2.68 -20.27
CA GLY A 605 34.17 1.33 -20.00
C GLY A 605 33.44 0.28 -20.82
N VAL A 606 32.10 0.35 -20.88
CA VAL A 606 31.28 -0.55 -21.70
C VAL A 606 31.59 -0.43 -23.20
N LEU A 607 31.80 0.79 -23.70
CA LEU A 607 32.16 1.00 -25.10
C LEU A 607 33.52 0.38 -25.45
N TYR A 608 34.52 0.50 -24.56
CA TYR A 608 35.83 -0.16 -24.74
C TYR A 608 35.74 -1.68 -24.62
N ASP A 609 34.94 -2.22 -23.70
CA ASP A 609 34.76 -3.67 -23.54
C ASP A 609 34.12 -4.28 -24.80
N LYS A 610 33.22 -3.52 -25.43
CA LYS A 610 32.45 -3.94 -26.61
C LYS A 610 33.04 -3.51 -27.96
N GLY A 611 34.01 -2.61 -27.99
CA GLY A 611 34.53 -2.01 -29.22
C GLY A 611 33.46 -1.23 -30.01
N ARG A 612 32.58 -0.51 -29.32
CA ARG A 612 31.48 0.25 -29.95
C ARG A 612 31.84 1.72 -30.07
N GLY A 613 32.21 2.16 -31.27
CA GLY A 613 32.64 3.55 -31.52
C GLY A 613 34.08 3.85 -31.04
N VAL A 614 34.72 2.89 -30.37
CA VAL A 614 36.13 2.86 -29.99
C VAL A 614 36.71 1.48 -30.30
N GLU A 615 38.04 1.37 -30.36
CA GLU A 615 38.71 0.07 -30.48
C GLU A 615 38.52 -0.76 -29.20
N ARG A 616 38.24 -2.07 -29.36
CA ARG A 616 37.99 -2.96 -28.21
C ARG A 616 39.25 -3.08 -27.36
N SER A 617 39.16 -2.80 -26.07
CA SER A 617 40.29 -2.90 -25.13
C SER A 617 39.82 -3.19 -23.70
N LYS A 618 40.05 -4.41 -23.23
CA LYS A 618 39.74 -4.81 -21.84
C LYS A 618 40.52 -3.99 -20.81
N ALA A 619 41.77 -3.65 -21.11
CA ALA A 619 42.60 -2.82 -20.23
C ALA A 619 42.03 -1.40 -20.06
N GLN A 620 41.58 -0.77 -21.16
CA GLN A 620 40.92 0.53 -21.08
C GLN A 620 39.56 0.43 -20.39
N ALA A 621 38.78 -0.63 -20.68
CA ALA A 621 37.52 -0.88 -20.00
C ALA A 621 37.70 -0.96 -18.48
N LEU A 622 38.64 -1.81 -18.01
CA LEU A 622 38.97 -1.96 -16.60
C LEU A 622 39.41 -0.63 -15.96
N ALA A 623 40.25 0.15 -16.63
CA ALA A 623 40.69 1.44 -16.12
C ALA A 623 39.52 2.43 -15.91
N TRP A 624 38.56 2.48 -16.84
CA TRP A 624 37.39 3.34 -16.70
C TRP A 624 36.37 2.81 -15.70
N TYR A 625 36.17 1.49 -15.61
CA TYR A 625 35.36 0.89 -14.56
C TYR A 625 35.94 1.18 -13.17
N THR A 626 37.26 1.09 -13.01
CA THR A 626 37.93 1.39 -11.72
C THR A 626 37.65 2.82 -11.28
N LYS A 627 37.81 3.80 -12.18
CA LYS A 627 37.51 5.22 -11.87
C LYS A 627 36.05 5.45 -11.49
N ALA A 628 35.12 4.77 -12.14
CA ALA A 628 33.71 4.86 -11.79
C ALA A 628 33.41 4.17 -10.44
N ALA A 629 34.04 3.03 -10.16
CA ALA A 629 33.91 2.27 -8.92
C ALA A 629 34.43 3.06 -7.71
N GLU A 630 35.56 3.76 -7.85
CA GLU A 630 36.12 4.67 -6.83
C GLU A 630 35.15 5.79 -6.44
N GLN A 631 34.24 6.18 -7.34
CA GLN A 631 33.17 7.15 -7.08
C GLN A 631 31.89 6.51 -6.51
N GLY A 632 31.93 5.22 -6.19
CA GLY A 632 30.79 4.46 -5.64
C GLY A 632 29.79 3.97 -6.70
N HIS A 633 30.19 3.83 -7.96
CA HIS A 633 29.34 3.27 -9.00
C HIS A 633 29.29 1.74 -8.90
N GLN A 634 28.24 1.19 -8.28
CA GLN A 634 28.15 -0.25 -7.96
C GLN A 634 28.36 -1.19 -9.15
N PHE A 635 27.68 -0.96 -10.30
CA PHE A 635 27.86 -1.81 -11.49
C PHE A 635 29.28 -1.75 -12.06
N ALA A 636 30.04 -0.69 -11.76
CA ALA A 636 31.44 -0.61 -12.16
C ALA A 636 32.32 -1.46 -11.23
N THR A 637 32.03 -1.45 -9.92
CA THR A 637 32.68 -2.34 -8.94
C THR A 637 32.55 -3.80 -9.35
N ASP A 638 31.33 -4.24 -9.69
CA ASP A 638 31.08 -5.62 -10.12
C ASP A 638 31.90 -5.99 -11.38
N ARG A 639 32.05 -5.04 -12.33
CA ARG A 639 32.90 -5.23 -13.52
C ARG A 639 34.39 -5.26 -13.20
N VAL A 640 34.85 -4.49 -12.21
CA VAL A 640 36.26 -4.49 -11.77
C VAL A 640 36.60 -5.83 -11.11
N GLU A 641 35.73 -6.34 -10.23
CA GLU A 641 35.95 -7.64 -9.58
C GLU A 641 36.02 -8.77 -10.61
N PHE A 642 35.16 -8.73 -11.63
CA PHE A 642 35.16 -9.70 -12.71
C PHE A 642 36.40 -9.57 -13.62
N LEU A 643 36.72 -8.38 -14.11
CA LEU A 643 37.84 -8.18 -15.05
C LEU A 643 39.22 -8.16 -14.38
N GLY A 644 39.29 -7.94 -13.06
CA GLY A 644 40.53 -7.95 -12.29
C GLY A 644 40.93 -9.34 -11.78
N SER A 645 40.02 -10.32 -11.85
CA SER A 645 40.28 -11.73 -11.51
C SER A 645 40.69 -12.59 -12.71
N VAL A 646 40.50 -12.07 -13.94
CA VAL A 646 40.91 -12.66 -15.23
C VAL A 646 42.22 -12.05 -15.70
#